data_AF-H5S941-F1
#
_entry.id   AF-H5S941-F1
#
_cell.length_a   1.000
_cell.length_b   1.000
_cell.length_c   1.000
_cell.angle_alpha   90.00
_cell.angle_beta   90.00
_cell.angle_gamma   90.00
#
_symmetry.space_group_name_H-M   'P 1'
#
loop_
_entity.id
_entity.type
_entity.pdbx_description
1 polymer ?
#
loop_
_entity_poly.entity_id
_entity_poly.type
_entity_poly.pdbx_seq_one_letter_code
_entity_poly.pdbx_strand_id
1 'polypeptide(L)'
;DRGVNIVATNNSWGGGGFSQALYDAIAAQMDAGILFIAAAGNESANNDATESYPANYDLPNIISVAATTHTDSLASFSNFGRRTVHVGAPGEGIRSTTRNNTYSTFSGTSMATPHVTGLAALLKAYTPSYDWVAIRNLILSSGDAKASLQTKTITGRRINAYQALSCASAPLFAVLKPAPTVGGGAPVTISVLNINCASPAGSLSVTITPGGQTVLLEDNGVGSDLVANDGIYSGTWTPSDLCALGTYTLNFSNGQSLEIQVGGAQGSYGCSTAPSGWRTIAGTNLNLGDDDEATITLSFAVRLGSASYTTLRVGTNGAISFHQAEIPFSNGSLPNSSFTTLIAPFWDDLYAAPGTSTNVFWGVLGSAPNRELVIEWRNVRHYNCRSDASATVRFQVVFFENTNQVLFNYLDTVFGGSCTGQDNGGSATVGVQISSSDATQIGLNAPILSDNLTVFWETAPATTADLAVTKSDSPDPVTLGGTLTYTLAVTNFGPADAPSVTLTDSLPTGVAFVSATASQGSCTQASGTVTCNLGTLTNGATASVTITVTANAAGTLTNTASVTSDAPDPQSDNNSASASTTVTTSSCTGVTATSSPTSVKYTPTATKPSRKTIWVTIRNTTRTSQTIHSIAPQPGEPFTIVGTSPTLPRTISAGRSLSLAVRTERAAGLGTATATRPYFTIETSCGVLTSASESRLLQPLQLGGTLLQIEQTSEQLHVEVLGAATALRVQLYDLSGRVLIDQASRASELVIPLVHRSGKRLAPGVYLYVLAVEGKDGTVIHSEVRKLIVR
;
A
#
# COMPACT_ATOMS: atom_id res chain seq x y z
N ASP A 1 -44.72 -27.67 -51.06
CA ASP A 1 -44.15 -29.02 -51.34
C ASP A 1 -44.82 -29.77 -52.51
N ARG A 2 -46.09 -29.53 -52.89
CA ARG A 2 -46.81 -30.34 -53.90
C ARG A 2 -46.77 -31.86 -53.57
N GLY A 3 -46.65 -32.22 -52.30
CA GLY A 3 -46.48 -33.60 -51.82
C GLY A 3 -45.06 -34.17 -51.88
N VAL A 4 -44.03 -33.36 -52.14
CA VAL A 4 -42.62 -33.80 -52.13
C VAL A 4 -42.11 -33.93 -50.69
N ASN A 5 -41.56 -35.09 -50.34
CA ASN A 5 -40.99 -35.38 -49.02
C ASN A 5 -39.60 -34.73 -48.84
N ILE A 6 -39.56 -33.43 -48.54
CA ILE A 6 -38.33 -32.70 -48.21
C ILE A 6 -38.12 -32.79 -46.70
N VAL A 7 -37.06 -33.47 -46.27
CA VAL A 7 -36.75 -33.69 -44.85
C VAL A 7 -35.85 -32.60 -44.28
N ALA A 8 -34.89 -32.15 -45.09
CA ALA A 8 -33.90 -31.16 -44.71
C ALA A 8 -33.38 -30.41 -45.94
N THR A 9 -32.93 -29.17 -45.74
CA THR A 9 -32.14 -28.39 -46.70
C THR A 9 -30.68 -28.37 -46.28
N ASN A 10 -29.77 -28.48 -47.27
CA ASN A 10 -28.33 -28.36 -47.06
C ASN A 10 -27.85 -26.95 -47.44
N ASN A 11 -27.36 -26.20 -46.47
CA ASN A 11 -26.98 -24.81 -46.61
C ASN A 11 -25.47 -24.65 -46.38
N SER A 12 -24.69 -25.15 -47.34
CA SER A 12 -23.21 -25.08 -47.36
C SER A 12 -22.69 -23.71 -47.82
N TRP A 13 -23.24 -22.63 -47.26
CA TRP A 13 -22.93 -21.24 -47.57
C TRP A 13 -23.11 -20.38 -46.32
N GLY A 14 -22.53 -19.19 -46.31
CA GLY A 14 -22.66 -18.22 -45.23
C GLY A 14 -22.18 -16.84 -45.66
N GLY A 15 -22.59 -15.81 -44.93
CA GLY A 15 -22.20 -14.42 -45.17
C GLY A 15 -23.34 -13.42 -45.01
N GLY A 16 -22.98 -12.15 -44.76
CA GLY A 16 -23.92 -11.08 -44.42
C GLY A 16 -24.26 -11.01 -42.93
N GLY A 17 -25.02 -9.99 -42.54
CA GLY A 17 -25.57 -9.87 -41.19
C GLY A 17 -26.95 -10.52 -41.05
N PHE A 18 -27.58 -10.32 -39.89
CA PHE A 18 -28.96 -10.74 -39.65
C PHE A 18 -29.91 -10.15 -40.72
N SER A 19 -30.84 -10.96 -41.22
CA SER A 19 -31.89 -10.55 -42.13
C SER A 19 -33.22 -11.13 -41.67
N GLN A 20 -34.15 -10.25 -41.28
CA GLN A 20 -35.49 -10.67 -40.87
C GLN A 20 -36.19 -11.50 -41.95
N ALA A 21 -36.04 -11.11 -43.22
CA ALA A 21 -36.64 -11.84 -44.34
C ALA A 21 -36.11 -13.27 -44.47
N LEU A 22 -34.82 -13.49 -44.19
CA LEU A 22 -34.24 -14.83 -44.21
C LEU A 22 -34.63 -15.63 -42.96
N TYR A 23 -34.69 -14.99 -41.79
CA TYR A 23 -35.24 -15.59 -40.57
C TYR A 23 -36.66 -16.12 -40.81
N ASP A 24 -37.56 -15.27 -41.32
CA ASP A 24 -38.95 -15.63 -41.61
C ASP A 24 -39.05 -16.77 -42.64
N ALA A 25 -38.17 -16.79 -43.64
CA ALA A 25 -38.13 -17.86 -44.63
C ALA A 25 -37.67 -19.20 -44.04
N ILE A 26 -36.73 -19.19 -43.08
CA ILE A 26 -36.29 -20.42 -42.39
C ILE A 26 -37.36 -20.86 -41.39
N ALA A 27 -38.04 -19.93 -40.71
CA ALA A 27 -39.19 -20.23 -39.86
C ALA A 27 -40.32 -20.89 -40.67
N ALA A 28 -40.62 -20.41 -41.88
CA ALA A 28 -41.57 -21.08 -42.76
C ALA A 28 -41.15 -22.50 -43.19
N GLN A 29 -39.84 -22.79 -43.26
CA GLN A 29 -39.35 -24.17 -43.44
C GLN A 29 -39.59 -25.03 -42.20
N MET A 30 -39.42 -24.46 -41.00
CA MET A 30 -39.72 -25.13 -39.73
C MET A 30 -41.19 -25.52 -39.68
N ASP A 31 -42.10 -24.61 -40.01
CA ASP A 31 -43.55 -24.84 -40.04
C ASP A 31 -43.93 -25.94 -41.06
N ALA A 32 -43.15 -26.07 -42.13
CA ALA A 32 -43.29 -27.14 -43.12
C ALA A 32 -42.63 -28.47 -42.69
N GLY A 33 -42.04 -28.53 -41.50
CA GLY A 33 -41.37 -29.70 -40.95
C GLY A 33 -40.02 -30.02 -41.60
N ILE A 34 -39.30 -29.00 -42.05
CA ILE A 34 -38.03 -29.13 -42.78
C ILE A 34 -36.87 -28.65 -41.90
N LEU A 35 -35.87 -29.51 -41.71
CA LEU A 35 -34.61 -29.12 -41.06
C LEU A 35 -33.78 -28.20 -41.94
N PHE A 36 -33.16 -27.19 -41.34
CA PHE A 36 -32.24 -26.28 -42.02
C PHE A 36 -30.80 -26.52 -41.55
N ILE A 37 -30.03 -27.28 -42.32
CA ILE A 37 -28.69 -27.71 -41.88
C ILE A 37 -27.67 -26.77 -42.51
N ALA A 38 -26.90 -26.07 -41.68
CA ALA A 38 -26.07 -24.92 -42.09
C ALA A 38 -24.59 -25.09 -41.72
N ALA A 39 -23.71 -24.64 -42.61
CA ALA A 39 -22.28 -24.58 -42.35
C ALA A 39 -21.96 -23.48 -41.33
N ALA A 40 -21.15 -23.78 -40.29
CA ALA A 40 -20.83 -22.80 -39.25
C ALA A 40 -19.96 -21.62 -39.73
N GLY A 41 -19.21 -21.78 -40.82
CA GLY A 41 -18.23 -20.81 -41.34
C GLY A 41 -16.81 -21.36 -41.36
N ASN A 42 -15.88 -20.66 -42.04
CA ASN A 42 -14.51 -21.12 -42.28
C ASN A 42 -13.44 -20.08 -41.87
N GLU A 43 -13.76 -19.21 -40.93
CA GLU A 43 -12.96 -18.07 -40.49
C GLU A 43 -12.21 -18.33 -39.18
N SER A 44 -12.24 -19.56 -38.65
CA SER A 44 -11.72 -19.92 -37.32
C SER A 44 -12.35 -19.09 -36.18
N ALA A 45 -13.54 -18.52 -36.40
CA ALA A 45 -14.18 -17.58 -35.51
C ALA A 45 -15.06 -18.27 -34.45
N ASN A 46 -15.26 -17.59 -33.32
CA ASN A 46 -16.21 -18.00 -32.30
C ASN A 46 -17.58 -17.38 -32.58
N ASN A 47 -18.53 -18.18 -33.06
CA ASN A 47 -19.89 -17.80 -33.38
C ASN A 47 -20.71 -17.34 -32.16
N ASP A 48 -20.27 -17.64 -30.92
CA ASP A 48 -20.89 -17.07 -29.71
C ASP A 48 -20.51 -15.59 -29.51
N ALA A 49 -19.43 -15.12 -30.13
CA ALA A 49 -18.93 -13.73 -30.04
C ALA A 49 -19.14 -12.94 -31.35
N THR A 50 -19.11 -13.62 -32.49
CA THR A 50 -19.32 -13.01 -33.81
C THR A 50 -20.20 -13.91 -34.63
N GLU A 51 -21.45 -13.51 -34.80
CA GLU A 51 -22.47 -14.33 -35.45
C GLU A 51 -22.12 -14.61 -36.93
N SER A 52 -22.41 -15.83 -37.38
CA SER A 52 -22.27 -16.27 -38.76
C SER A 52 -23.63 -16.72 -39.30
N TYR A 53 -24.19 -15.94 -40.24
CA TYR A 53 -25.49 -16.25 -40.83
C TYR A 53 -25.33 -17.10 -42.10
N PRO A 54 -26.20 -18.11 -42.30
CA PRO A 54 -27.45 -18.38 -41.58
C PRO A 54 -27.32 -19.28 -40.32
N ALA A 55 -26.12 -19.74 -39.98
CA ALA A 55 -25.92 -20.73 -38.92
C ALA A 55 -26.26 -20.25 -37.50
N ASN A 56 -26.28 -18.93 -37.28
CA ASN A 56 -26.56 -18.28 -35.99
C ASN A 56 -28.03 -17.84 -35.79
N TYR A 57 -28.94 -18.06 -36.75
CA TYR A 57 -30.35 -17.76 -36.49
C TYR A 57 -30.88 -18.62 -35.33
N ASP A 58 -31.63 -18.00 -34.44
CA ASP A 58 -32.23 -18.65 -33.27
C ASP A 58 -33.56 -19.31 -33.65
N LEU A 59 -33.48 -20.37 -34.46
CA LEU A 59 -34.62 -21.19 -34.89
C LEU A 59 -34.35 -22.68 -34.59
N PRO A 60 -35.26 -23.38 -33.90
CA PRO A 60 -35.05 -24.76 -33.49
C PRO A 60 -34.79 -25.78 -34.61
N ASN A 61 -35.29 -25.54 -35.82
CA ASN A 61 -35.04 -26.45 -36.96
C ASN A 61 -33.65 -26.32 -37.57
N ILE A 62 -32.82 -25.40 -37.09
CA ILE A 62 -31.44 -25.22 -37.58
C ILE A 62 -30.49 -26.22 -36.91
N ILE A 63 -29.61 -26.84 -37.70
CA ILE A 63 -28.44 -27.58 -37.20
C ILE A 63 -27.18 -26.95 -37.81
N SER A 64 -26.45 -26.20 -36.98
CA SER A 64 -25.16 -25.59 -37.34
C SER A 64 -24.01 -26.57 -37.19
N VAL A 65 -23.18 -26.71 -38.23
CA VAL A 65 -22.21 -27.79 -38.37
C VAL A 65 -20.76 -27.29 -38.45
N ALA A 66 -19.95 -27.67 -37.45
CA ALA A 66 -18.50 -27.52 -37.46
C ALA A 66 -17.81 -28.63 -38.27
N ALA A 67 -16.62 -28.34 -38.78
CA ALA A 67 -15.79 -29.29 -39.51
C ALA A 67 -14.78 -29.96 -38.58
N THR A 68 -14.67 -31.29 -38.66
CA THR A 68 -13.63 -32.07 -37.99
C THR A 68 -12.62 -32.62 -38.99
N THR A 69 -11.40 -32.86 -38.51
CA THR A 69 -10.33 -33.54 -39.23
C THR A 69 -10.51 -35.05 -39.20
N HIS A 70 -9.67 -35.77 -39.96
CA HIS A 70 -9.58 -37.23 -39.91
C HIS A 70 -9.09 -37.79 -38.56
N THR A 71 -8.56 -36.94 -37.66
CA THR A 71 -8.12 -37.31 -36.31
C THR A 71 -9.14 -36.95 -35.22
N ASP A 72 -10.39 -36.64 -35.60
CA ASP A 72 -11.44 -36.13 -34.72
C ASP A 72 -11.11 -34.78 -34.04
N SER A 73 -10.07 -34.06 -34.49
CA SER A 73 -9.84 -32.67 -34.06
C SER A 73 -10.85 -31.72 -34.72
N LEU A 74 -11.11 -30.57 -34.11
CA LEU A 74 -11.76 -29.45 -34.82
C LEU A 74 -10.81 -28.99 -35.94
N ALA A 75 -11.29 -28.87 -37.17
CA ALA A 75 -10.49 -28.40 -38.28
C ALA A 75 -10.06 -26.94 -38.03
N SER A 76 -8.82 -26.58 -38.37
CA SER A 76 -8.23 -25.28 -38.01
C SER A 76 -9.02 -24.08 -38.56
N PHE A 77 -9.66 -24.24 -39.72
CA PHE A 77 -10.51 -23.23 -40.36
C PHE A 77 -11.93 -23.19 -39.79
N SER A 78 -12.40 -24.21 -39.08
CA SER A 78 -13.82 -24.30 -38.70
C SER A 78 -14.17 -23.19 -37.72
N ASN A 79 -15.26 -22.48 -38.00
CA ASN A 79 -15.93 -21.73 -36.94
C ASN A 79 -16.50 -22.70 -35.90
N PHE A 80 -16.72 -22.17 -34.70
CA PHE A 80 -17.18 -22.91 -33.54
C PHE A 80 -18.02 -22.01 -32.64
N GLY A 81 -18.77 -22.59 -31.71
CA GLY A 81 -19.54 -21.84 -30.72
C GLY A 81 -20.16 -22.80 -29.72
N ARG A 82 -19.84 -22.63 -28.43
CA ARG A 82 -20.32 -23.52 -27.36
C ARG A 82 -21.84 -23.45 -27.21
N ARG A 83 -22.46 -22.37 -27.67
CA ARG A 83 -23.90 -22.09 -27.57
C ARG A 83 -24.60 -21.98 -28.92
N THR A 84 -23.85 -21.79 -30.00
CA THR A 84 -24.39 -21.48 -31.34
C THR A 84 -24.11 -22.54 -32.41
N VAL A 85 -23.08 -23.39 -32.24
CA VAL A 85 -22.75 -24.46 -33.21
C VAL A 85 -23.10 -25.82 -32.62
N HIS A 86 -23.88 -26.62 -33.34
CA HIS A 86 -24.54 -27.78 -32.75
C HIS A 86 -23.63 -29.01 -32.65
N VAL A 87 -23.07 -29.44 -33.77
CA VAL A 87 -22.31 -30.71 -33.89
C VAL A 87 -21.08 -30.53 -34.78
N GLY A 88 -20.10 -31.42 -34.62
CA GLY A 88 -19.01 -31.60 -35.58
C GLY A 88 -19.32 -32.71 -36.60
N ALA A 89 -18.82 -32.58 -37.82
CA ALA A 89 -18.82 -33.65 -38.81
C ALA A 89 -17.54 -33.61 -39.69
N PRO A 90 -17.15 -34.72 -40.34
CA PRO A 90 -15.97 -34.75 -41.21
C PRO A 90 -16.03 -33.67 -42.29
N GLY A 91 -15.08 -32.74 -42.26
CA GLY A 91 -15.05 -31.59 -43.16
C GLY A 91 -13.70 -31.25 -43.75
N GLU A 92 -12.62 -31.93 -43.36
CA GLU A 92 -11.28 -31.74 -43.93
C GLU A 92 -10.92 -32.92 -44.84
N GLY A 93 -10.46 -32.62 -46.06
CA GLY A 93 -9.98 -33.65 -46.99
C GLY A 93 -11.10 -34.54 -47.54
N ILE A 94 -12.30 -33.99 -47.75
CA ILE A 94 -13.47 -34.74 -48.20
C ILE A 94 -13.46 -34.88 -49.72
N ARG A 95 -13.34 -36.12 -50.20
CA ARG A 95 -13.45 -36.45 -51.62
C ARG A 95 -14.92 -36.61 -52.02
N SER A 96 -15.36 -35.85 -53.02
CA SER A 96 -16.72 -35.93 -53.55
C SER A 96 -16.75 -35.67 -55.05
N THR A 97 -17.92 -35.83 -55.66
CA THR A 97 -18.15 -35.64 -57.09
C THR A 97 -18.05 -34.16 -57.47
N THR A 98 -17.44 -33.90 -58.62
CA THR A 98 -17.45 -32.61 -59.31
C THR A 98 -18.09 -32.76 -60.69
N ARG A 99 -18.40 -31.64 -61.36
CA ARG A 99 -19.01 -31.65 -62.70
C ARG A 99 -18.18 -32.51 -63.67
N ASN A 100 -18.83 -32.98 -64.73
CA ASN A 100 -18.20 -33.77 -65.81
C ASN A 100 -17.67 -35.14 -65.34
N ASN A 101 -18.38 -35.81 -64.42
CA ASN A 101 -18.02 -37.16 -63.93
C ASN A 101 -16.59 -37.22 -63.35
N THR A 102 -16.22 -36.21 -62.57
CA THR A 102 -14.91 -36.12 -61.91
C THR A 102 -15.06 -36.18 -60.40
N TYR A 103 -13.94 -36.33 -59.69
CA TYR A 103 -13.89 -36.28 -58.24
C TYR A 103 -12.79 -35.33 -57.81
N SER A 104 -13.06 -34.53 -56.78
CA SER A 104 -12.08 -33.64 -56.16
C SER A 104 -12.18 -33.72 -54.65
N THR A 105 -11.11 -33.30 -53.98
CA THR A 105 -11.04 -33.24 -52.52
C THR A 105 -11.13 -31.79 -52.07
N PHE A 106 -12.07 -31.48 -51.17
CA PHE A 106 -12.25 -30.14 -50.60
C PHE A 106 -12.27 -30.20 -49.08
N SER A 107 -12.04 -29.05 -48.45
CA SER A 107 -12.10 -28.84 -47.01
C SER A 107 -12.97 -27.63 -46.69
N GLY A 108 -13.80 -27.74 -45.66
CA GLY A 108 -14.69 -26.67 -45.20
C GLY A 108 -15.84 -27.20 -44.36
N THR A 109 -16.47 -26.33 -43.57
CA THR A 109 -17.79 -26.60 -42.96
C THR A 109 -18.85 -26.87 -44.03
N SER A 110 -18.66 -26.35 -45.25
CA SER A 110 -19.42 -26.70 -46.45
C SER A 110 -19.36 -28.20 -46.82
N MET A 111 -18.29 -28.91 -46.44
CA MET A 111 -18.14 -30.37 -46.64
C MET A 111 -18.64 -31.18 -45.43
N ALA A 112 -18.62 -30.60 -44.24
CA ALA A 112 -19.19 -31.21 -43.03
C ALA A 112 -20.72 -31.24 -43.06
N THR A 113 -21.35 -30.12 -43.44
CA THR A 113 -22.80 -29.93 -43.53
C THR A 113 -23.53 -31.05 -44.30
N PRO A 114 -23.10 -31.48 -45.51
CA PRO A 114 -23.78 -32.54 -46.24
C PRO A 114 -23.70 -33.92 -45.58
N HIS A 115 -22.72 -34.19 -44.70
CA HIS A 115 -22.73 -35.43 -43.91
C HIS A 115 -23.89 -35.43 -42.90
N VAL A 116 -24.17 -34.29 -42.27
CA VAL A 116 -25.30 -34.12 -41.35
C VAL A 116 -26.62 -34.17 -42.10
N THR A 117 -26.73 -33.51 -43.27
CA THR A 117 -27.92 -33.58 -44.12
C THR A 117 -28.18 -35.01 -44.62
N GLY A 118 -27.14 -35.73 -45.02
CA GLY A 118 -27.25 -37.14 -45.39
C GLY A 118 -27.74 -38.01 -44.23
N LEU A 119 -27.30 -37.74 -43.01
CA LEU A 119 -27.78 -38.44 -41.81
C LEU A 119 -29.26 -38.15 -41.53
N ALA A 120 -29.72 -36.90 -41.66
CA ALA A 120 -31.14 -36.57 -41.52
C ALA A 120 -32.01 -37.36 -42.51
N ALA A 121 -31.58 -37.41 -43.78
CA ALA A 121 -32.26 -38.19 -44.82
C ALA A 121 -32.26 -39.70 -44.51
N LEU A 122 -31.13 -40.24 -44.01
CA LEU A 122 -31.02 -41.64 -43.61
C LEU A 122 -31.96 -41.99 -42.46
N LEU A 123 -32.07 -41.14 -41.44
CA LEU A 123 -32.96 -41.34 -40.30
C LEU A 123 -34.44 -41.36 -40.74
N LYS A 124 -34.85 -40.40 -41.59
CA LYS A 124 -36.22 -40.41 -42.13
C LYS A 124 -36.49 -41.64 -42.99
N ALA A 125 -35.52 -42.09 -43.78
CA ALA A 125 -35.66 -43.30 -44.59
C ALA A 125 -35.79 -44.55 -43.72
N TYR A 126 -35.02 -44.64 -42.64
CA TYR A 126 -35.06 -45.78 -41.71
C TYR A 126 -36.32 -45.80 -40.85
N THR A 127 -36.81 -44.64 -40.41
CA THR A 127 -38.04 -44.52 -39.62
C THR A 127 -38.90 -43.37 -40.17
N PRO A 128 -39.78 -43.67 -41.15
CA PRO A 128 -40.58 -42.65 -41.84
C PRO A 128 -41.52 -41.85 -40.94
N SER A 129 -41.87 -42.37 -39.76
CA SER A 129 -42.74 -41.70 -38.78
C SER A 129 -42.02 -40.60 -37.99
N TYR A 130 -40.69 -40.53 -38.00
CA TYR A 130 -39.99 -39.44 -37.31
C TYR A 130 -40.29 -38.10 -37.99
N ASP A 131 -40.67 -37.12 -37.18
CA ASP A 131 -40.73 -35.72 -37.58
C ASP A 131 -39.33 -35.09 -37.51
N TRP A 132 -39.25 -33.80 -37.85
CA TRP A 132 -37.98 -33.10 -37.86
C TRP A 132 -37.37 -32.96 -36.46
N VAL A 133 -38.20 -32.85 -35.42
CA VAL A 133 -37.77 -32.77 -34.01
C VAL A 133 -37.05 -34.05 -33.60
N ALA A 134 -37.67 -35.21 -33.82
CA ALA A 134 -37.09 -36.51 -33.52
C ALA A 134 -35.76 -36.72 -34.26
N ILE A 135 -35.70 -36.34 -35.56
CA ILE A 135 -34.49 -36.45 -36.37
C ILE A 135 -33.38 -35.53 -35.84
N ARG A 136 -33.70 -34.27 -35.54
CA ARG A 136 -32.75 -33.32 -34.93
C ARG A 136 -32.21 -33.89 -33.63
N ASN A 137 -33.09 -34.29 -32.71
CA ASN A 137 -32.71 -34.75 -31.39
C ASN A 137 -31.83 -36.00 -31.46
N LEU A 138 -32.11 -36.95 -32.37
CA LEU A 138 -31.22 -38.09 -32.63
C LEU A 138 -29.84 -37.63 -33.12
N ILE A 139 -29.76 -36.73 -34.10
CA ILE A 139 -28.48 -36.22 -34.61
C ILE A 139 -27.64 -35.57 -33.50
N LEU A 140 -28.27 -34.76 -32.64
CA LEU A 140 -27.60 -34.04 -31.57
C LEU A 140 -27.14 -34.97 -30.44
N SER A 141 -28.02 -35.88 -30.02
CA SER A 141 -27.82 -36.72 -28.83
C SER A 141 -26.99 -37.99 -29.09
N SER A 142 -26.92 -38.50 -30.32
CA SER A 142 -26.28 -39.80 -30.60
C SER A 142 -24.83 -39.70 -31.08
N GLY A 143 -24.26 -38.49 -31.16
CA GLY A 143 -22.89 -38.29 -31.61
C GLY A 143 -21.85 -38.79 -30.59
N ASP A 144 -20.64 -39.07 -31.06
CA ASP A 144 -19.51 -39.43 -30.21
C ASP A 144 -18.95 -38.17 -29.54
N ALA A 145 -18.81 -38.18 -28.22
CA ALA A 145 -18.18 -37.07 -27.49
C ALA A 145 -16.70 -36.95 -27.88
N LYS A 146 -16.26 -35.75 -28.27
CA LYS A 146 -14.87 -35.47 -28.64
C LYS A 146 -14.32 -34.31 -27.83
N ALA A 147 -13.16 -34.51 -27.21
CA ALA A 147 -12.51 -33.49 -26.39
C ALA A 147 -12.30 -32.17 -27.16
N SER A 148 -11.98 -32.27 -28.45
CA SER A 148 -11.83 -31.14 -29.38
C SER A 148 -13.10 -30.30 -29.57
N LEU A 149 -14.28 -30.84 -29.23
CA LEU A 149 -15.58 -30.22 -29.46
C LEU A 149 -16.30 -29.78 -28.17
N GLN A 150 -15.91 -30.31 -26.99
CA GLN A 150 -16.62 -30.11 -25.71
C GLN A 150 -16.81 -28.63 -25.32
N THR A 151 -15.84 -27.78 -25.65
CA THR A 151 -15.89 -26.33 -25.37
C THR A 151 -16.17 -25.50 -26.63
N LYS A 152 -16.50 -26.16 -27.75
CA LYS A 152 -16.55 -25.57 -29.10
C LYS A 152 -17.89 -25.79 -29.80
N THR A 153 -18.75 -26.68 -29.31
CA THR A 153 -20.09 -26.94 -29.85
C THR A 153 -21.08 -27.20 -28.71
N ILE A 154 -22.38 -27.01 -28.96
CA ILE A 154 -23.48 -27.26 -28.02
C ILE A 154 -23.41 -28.69 -27.47
N THR A 155 -23.26 -29.66 -28.38
CA THR A 155 -23.30 -31.08 -28.03
C THR A 155 -21.96 -31.61 -27.53
N GLY A 156 -20.85 -30.97 -27.90
CA GLY A 156 -19.50 -31.51 -27.69
C GLY A 156 -19.21 -32.78 -28.50
N ARG A 157 -20.01 -33.06 -29.54
CA ARG A 157 -20.05 -34.35 -30.23
C ARG A 157 -19.80 -34.23 -31.72
N ARG A 158 -19.18 -35.26 -32.28
CA ARG A 158 -19.07 -35.52 -33.73
C ARG A 158 -20.16 -36.51 -34.12
N ILE A 159 -20.89 -36.26 -35.21
CA ILE A 159 -22.03 -37.10 -35.60
C ILE A 159 -21.68 -38.59 -35.71
N ASN A 160 -22.62 -39.47 -35.38
CA ASN A 160 -22.46 -40.91 -35.50
C ASN A 160 -23.74 -41.53 -36.06
N ALA A 161 -23.71 -41.91 -37.34
CA ALA A 161 -24.89 -42.43 -38.04
C ALA A 161 -25.40 -43.76 -37.46
N TYR A 162 -24.50 -44.65 -37.03
CA TYR A 162 -24.88 -45.94 -36.47
C TYR A 162 -25.60 -45.78 -35.13
N GLN A 163 -25.05 -44.95 -34.24
CA GLN A 163 -25.69 -44.66 -32.95
C GLN A 163 -27.01 -43.91 -33.13
N ALA A 164 -27.13 -43.04 -34.13
CA ALA A 164 -28.39 -42.34 -34.41
C ALA A 164 -29.52 -43.30 -34.78
N LEU A 165 -29.22 -44.36 -35.56
CA LEU A 165 -30.18 -45.38 -35.97
C LEU A 165 -30.57 -46.36 -34.86
N SER A 166 -29.71 -46.51 -33.84
CA SER A 166 -29.84 -47.53 -32.77
C SER A 166 -30.01 -46.93 -31.38
N CYS A 167 -30.32 -45.63 -31.28
CA CYS A 167 -30.33 -44.89 -30.03
C CYS A 167 -31.38 -45.44 -29.06
N ALA A 168 -30.90 -46.10 -27.99
CA ALA A 168 -31.76 -46.58 -26.91
C ALA A 168 -31.74 -45.63 -25.70
N SER A 169 -30.57 -45.04 -25.40
CA SER A 169 -30.41 -44.03 -24.35
C SER A 169 -29.13 -43.23 -24.62
N ALA A 170 -29.30 -41.93 -24.87
CA ALA A 170 -28.21 -40.98 -25.04
C ALA A 170 -28.64 -39.62 -24.45
N PRO A 171 -28.63 -39.45 -23.11
CA PRO A 171 -28.96 -38.18 -22.51
C PRO A 171 -27.96 -37.11 -22.93
N LEU A 172 -28.47 -35.92 -23.23
CA LEU A 172 -27.71 -34.75 -23.58
C LEU A 172 -28.33 -33.53 -22.91
N PHE A 173 -27.50 -32.82 -22.15
CA PHE A 173 -27.82 -31.52 -21.59
C PHE A 173 -26.80 -30.49 -22.04
N ALA A 174 -27.26 -29.33 -22.48
CA ALA A 174 -26.41 -28.19 -22.81
C ALA A 174 -27.12 -26.87 -22.52
N VAL A 175 -26.42 -25.93 -21.89
CA VAL A 175 -26.94 -24.56 -21.71
C VAL A 175 -26.73 -23.76 -23.00
N LEU A 176 -27.81 -23.18 -23.51
CA LEU A 176 -27.81 -22.33 -24.70
C LEU A 176 -27.72 -20.85 -24.27
N LYS A 177 -28.56 -20.44 -23.31
CA LYS A 177 -28.62 -19.09 -22.73
C LYS A 177 -28.67 -19.17 -21.19
N PRO A 178 -28.17 -18.17 -20.46
CA PRO A 178 -27.73 -16.84 -20.92
C PRO A 178 -26.23 -16.76 -21.17
N ALA A 179 -25.79 -15.73 -21.90
CA ALA A 179 -24.37 -15.43 -22.12
C ALA A 179 -23.58 -15.38 -20.78
N PRO A 180 -22.25 -15.55 -20.81
CA PRO A 180 -21.44 -15.53 -19.58
C PRO A 180 -21.59 -14.25 -18.74
N THR A 181 -21.95 -13.14 -19.41
CA THR A 181 -22.19 -11.85 -18.80
C THR A 181 -23.57 -11.36 -19.21
N VAL A 182 -24.36 -10.87 -18.25
CA VAL A 182 -25.71 -10.32 -18.46
C VAL A 182 -25.84 -8.98 -17.77
N GLY A 183 -26.76 -8.12 -18.24
CA GLY A 183 -27.01 -6.83 -17.60
C GLY A 183 -27.71 -6.95 -16.23
N GLY A 184 -27.40 -6.04 -15.31
CA GLY A 184 -28.13 -5.92 -14.05
C GLY A 184 -29.59 -5.55 -14.25
N GLY A 185 -30.51 -6.13 -13.47
CA GLY A 185 -31.94 -5.81 -13.49
C GLY A 185 -32.72 -6.14 -14.78
N ALA A 186 -32.05 -6.58 -15.85
CA ALA A 186 -32.72 -6.98 -17.09
C ALA A 186 -33.25 -8.42 -16.99
N PRO A 187 -34.38 -8.75 -17.65
CA PRO A 187 -34.81 -10.13 -17.81
C PRO A 187 -33.75 -10.97 -18.54
N VAL A 188 -33.37 -12.07 -17.92
CA VAL A 188 -32.39 -13.04 -18.41
C VAL A 188 -33.13 -14.29 -18.86
N THR A 189 -33.12 -14.56 -20.16
CA THR A 189 -33.60 -15.83 -20.70
C THR A 189 -32.60 -16.95 -20.36
N ILE A 190 -33.07 -17.96 -19.64
CA ILE A 190 -32.37 -19.21 -19.40
C ILE A 190 -32.94 -20.21 -20.40
N SER A 191 -32.11 -20.75 -21.28
CA SER A 191 -32.52 -21.74 -22.28
C SER A 191 -31.50 -22.87 -22.33
N VAL A 192 -32.00 -24.10 -22.35
CA VAL A 192 -31.15 -25.30 -22.37
C VAL A 192 -31.71 -26.33 -23.34
N LEU A 193 -30.82 -27.09 -23.95
CA LEU A 193 -31.16 -28.34 -24.62
C LEU A 193 -31.12 -29.46 -23.58
N ASN A 194 -32.22 -30.21 -23.43
CA ASN A 194 -32.32 -31.34 -22.52
C ASN A 194 -33.10 -32.49 -23.19
N ILE A 195 -32.37 -33.42 -23.81
CA ILE A 195 -32.93 -34.49 -24.64
C ILE A 195 -32.33 -35.85 -24.30
N ASN A 196 -33.04 -36.92 -24.66
CA ASN A 196 -32.55 -38.28 -24.63
C ASN A 196 -32.98 -39.01 -25.90
N CYS A 197 -32.04 -39.31 -26.78
CA CYS A 197 -32.31 -39.80 -28.13
C CYS A 197 -33.25 -38.83 -28.89
N ALA A 198 -34.41 -39.32 -29.37
CA ALA A 198 -35.36 -38.54 -30.16
C ALA A 198 -36.25 -37.60 -29.32
N SER A 199 -36.27 -37.75 -27.99
CA SER A 199 -37.30 -37.15 -27.14
C SER A 199 -36.73 -36.16 -26.12
N PRO A 200 -37.53 -35.17 -25.67
CA PRO A 200 -37.19 -34.33 -24.51
C PRO A 200 -36.95 -35.16 -23.23
N ALA A 201 -36.06 -34.69 -22.36
CA ALA A 201 -35.62 -35.43 -21.18
C ALA A 201 -36.19 -34.88 -19.85
N GLY A 202 -37.49 -35.07 -19.63
CA GLY A 202 -38.14 -34.79 -18.33
C GLY A 202 -38.12 -33.33 -17.89
N SER A 203 -38.76 -33.03 -16.75
CA SER A 203 -38.87 -31.67 -16.23
C SER A 203 -37.54 -31.15 -15.69
N LEU A 204 -37.33 -29.84 -15.84
CA LEU A 204 -36.10 -29.17 -15.43
C LEU A 204 -36.41 -27.87 -14.70
N SER A 205 -35.65 -27.60 -13.64
CA SER A 205 -35.67 -26.31 -12.94
C SER A 205 -34.26 -25.84 -12.67
N VAL A 206 -34.09 -24.55 -12.46
CA VAL A 206 -32.82 -23.92 -12.11
C VAL A 206 -32.97 -23.11 -10.83
N THR A 207 -32.03 -23.26 -9.90
CA THR A 207 -31.96 -22.47 -8.66
C THR A 207 -30.79 -21.51 -8.75
N ILE A 208 -31.07 -20.22 -8.61
CA ILE A 208 -30.09 -19.13 -8.74
C ILE A 208 -29.50 -18.82 -7.36
N THR A 209 -28.17 -18.75 -7.29
CA THR A 209 -27.42 -18.36 -6.09
C THR A 209 -26.47 -17.21 -6.43
N PRO A 210 -26.41 -16.11 -5.65
CA PRO A 210 -27.20 -15.83 -4.45
C PRO A 210 -28.69 -15.55 -4.75
N GLY A 211 -29.53 -15.53 -3.71
CA GLY A 211 -30.96 -15.21 -3.81
C GLY A 211 -31.91 -16.41 -3.66
N GLY A 212 -31.48 -17.61 -4.03
CA GLY A 212 -32.24 -18.86 -3.82
C GLY A 212 -33.51 -19.00 -4.65
N GLN A 213 -33.69 -18.14 -5.67
CA GLN A 213 -34.86 -18.16 -6.55
C GLN A 213 -34.82 -19.42 -7.43
N THR A 214 -35.96 -20.09 -7.57
CA THR A 214 -36.10 -21.25 -8.46
C THR A 214 -36.98 -20.90 -9.65
N VAL A 215 -36.47 -21.12 -10.85
CA VAL A 215 -37.19 -20.94 -12.12
C VAL A 215 -37.49 -22.32 -12.71
N LEU A 216 -38.75 -22.58 -13.05
CA LEU A 216 -39.14 -23.73 -13.84
C LEU A 216 -38.78 -23.45 -15.31
N LEU A 217 -38.15 -24.42 -15.97
CA LEU A 217 -37.86 -24.34 -17.39
C LEU A 217 -38.89 -25.19 -18.13
N GLU A 218 -39.58 -24.60 -19.10
CA GLU A 218 -40.70 -25.19 -19.84
C GLU A 218 -40.33 -25.44 -21.31
N ASP A 219 -40.84 -26.54 -21.86
CA ASP A 219 -40.74 -26.96 -23.27
C ASP A 219 -42.18 -27.01 -23.83
N ASN A 220 -42.79 -25.84 -23.97
CA ASN A 220 -44.22 -25.62 -24.24
C ASN A 220 -44.52 -24.79 -25.50
N GLY A 221 -43.51 -24.34 -26.24
CA GLY A 221 -43.63 -23.51 -27.43
C GLY A 221 -44.17 -22.10 -27.16
N VAL A 222 -43.93 -21.55 -25.96
CA VAL A 222 -44.35 -20.21 -25.58
C VAL A 222 -43.14 -19.32 -25.24
N GLY A 223 -43.21 -18.05 -25.67
CA GLY A 223 -42.24 -17.03 -25.29
C GLY A 223 -40.87 -17.28 -25.90
N SER A 224 -39.86 -17.52 -25.05
CA SER A 224 -38.49 -17.82 -25.50
C SER A 224 -38.31 -19.25 -25.98
N ASP A 225 -39.27 -20.13 -25.72
CA ASP A 225 -39.35 -21.45 -26.34
C ASP A 225 -40.29 -21.35 -27.55
N LEU A 226 -39.77 -21.65 -28.74
CA LEU A 226 -40.48 -21.45 -30.00
C LEU A 226 -41.27 -22.69 -30.45
N VAL A 227 -40.93 -23.89 -29.97
CA VAL A 227 -41.54 -25.15 -30.42
C VAL A 227 -41.71 -26.10 -29.25
N ALA A 228 -42.96 -26.44 -28.93
CA ALA A 228 -43.26 -27.37 -27.84
C ALA A 228 -42.73 -28.79 -28.10
N ASN A 229 -42.22 -29.42 -27.04
CA ASN A 229 -41.68 -30.77 -27.01
C ASN A 229 -40.50 -31.00 -27.95
N ASP A 230 -39.73 -29.96 -28.26
CA ASP A 230 -38.55 -30.09 -29.11
C ASP A 230 -37.28 -30.41 -28.32
N GLY A 231 -37.35 -30.34 -26.99
CA GLY A 231 -36.23 -30.57 -26.08
C GLY A 231 -35.44 -29.31 -25.71
N ILE A 232 -35.82 -28.14 -26.21
CA ILE A 232 -35.36 -26.85 -25.70
C ILE A 232 -36.31 -26.43 -24.58
N TYR A 233 -35.76 -26.25 -23.39
CA TYR A 233 -36.48 -25.75 -22.23
C TYR A 233 -36.08 -24.30 -21.99
N SER A 234 -37.04 -23.41 -21.75
CA SER A 234 -36.77 -22.02 -21.46
C SER A 234 -37.51 -21.49 -20.24
N GLY A 235 -36.96 -20.45 -19.64
CA GLY A 235 -37.57 -19.67 -18.57
C GLY A 235 -36.87 -18.33 -18.43
N THR A 236 -37.44 -17.44 -17.63
CA THR A 236 -36.90 -16.10 -17.43
C THR A 236 -36.61 -15.88 -15.95
N TRP A 237 -35.42 -15.35 -15.70
CA TRP A 237 -35.00 -14.88 -14.39
C TRP A 237 -34.66 -13.40 -14.49
N THR A 238 -35.01 -12.60 -13.48
CA THR A 238 -34.60 -11.19 -13.43
C THR A 238 -33.81 -10.98 -12.14
N PRO A 239 -32.58 -10.46 -12.20
CA PRO A 239 -31.85 -10.02 -11.01
C PRO A 239 -32.71 -9.05 -10.19
N SER A 240 -32.59 -9.11 -8.86
CA SER A 240 -33.50 -8.40 -7.95
C SER A 240 -33.55 -6.89 -8.17
N ASP A 241 -32.44 -6.31 -8.63
CA ASP A 241 -32.32 -4.92 -9.03
C ASP A 241 -31.14 -4.73 -10.00
N LEU A 242 -31.03 -3.51 -10.52
CA LEU A 242 -29.99 -3.07 -11.47
C LEU A 242 -28.56 -3.15 -10.91
N CYS A 243 -28.41 -3.06 -9.59
CA CYS A 243 -27.16 -2.97 -8.86
C CYS A 243 -26.80 -4.27 -8.10
N ALA A 244 -27.60 -5.32 -8.26
CA ALA A 244 -27.37 -6.67 -7.73
C ALA A 244 -26.30 -7.39 -8.55
N LEU A 245 -25.13 -6.76 -8.65
CA LEU A 245 -24.01 -7.17 -9.50
C LEU A 245 -23.23 -8.33 -8.88
N GLY A 246 -22.51 -9.06 -9.73
CA GLY A 246 -21.49 -10.01 -9.32
C GLY A 246 -21.72 -11.42 -9.89
N THR A 247 -21.07 -12.39 -9.27
CA THR A 247 -21.12 -13.79 -9.69
C THR A 247 -22.41 -14.46 -9.24
N TYR A 248 -23.14 -15.05 -10.19
CA TYR A 248 -24.30 -15.90 -9.94
C TYR A 248 -24.06 -17.32 -10.44
N THR A 249 -24.54 -18.30 -9.69
CA THR A 249 -24.54 -19.72 -10.06
C THR A 249 -25.97 -20.18 -10.33
N LEU A 250 -26.20 -20.67 -11.55
CA LEU A 250 -27.42 -21.33 -11.99
C LEU A 250 -27.24 -22.84 -11.72
N ASN A 251 -27.93 -23.36 -10.70
CA ASN A 251 -27.88 -24.78 -10.33
C ASN A 251 -29.09 -25.52 -10.91
N PHE A 252 -28.86 -26.35 -11.91
CA PHE A 252 -29.91 -27.11 -12.59
C PHE A 252 -30.28 -28.37 -11.80
N SER A 253 -31.55 -28.77 -11.85
CA SER A 253 -32.06 -29.94 -11.11
C SER A 253 -31.45 -31.27 -11.53
N ASN A 254 -30.76 -31.33 -12.67
CA ASN A 254 -29.99 -32.50 -13.12
C ASN A 254 -28.57 -32.58 -12.54
N GLY A 255 -28.19 -31.65 -11.63
CA GLY A 255 -26.90 -31.62 -10.97
C GLY A 255 -25.81 -30.83 -11.70
N GLN A 256 -26.11 -30.22 -12.85
CA GLN A 256 -25.19 -29.33 -13.55
C GLN A 256 -25.31 -27.89 -13.03
N SER A 257 -24.25 -27.10 -13.22
CA SER A 257 -24.22 -25.70 -12.84
C SER A 257 -23.57 -24.84 -13.90
N LEU A 258 -24.00 -23.58 -14.01
CA LEU A 258 -23.36 -22.54 -14.81
C LEU A 258 -23.10 -21.31 -13.95
N GLU A 259 -21.88 -20.81 -13.98
CA GLU A 259 -21.53 -19.52 -13.42
C GLU A 259 -21.70 -18.42 -14.48
N ILE A 260 -22.32 -17.31 -14.09
CA ILE A 260 -22.49 -16.10 -14.91
C ILE A 260 -22.15 -14.86 -14.10
N GLN A 261 -21.81 -13.78 -14.79
CA GLN A 261 -21.62 -12.45 -14.22
C GLN A 261 -22.83 -11.58 -14.52
N VAL A 262 -23.42 -10.97 -13.48
CA VAL A 262 -24.43 -9.91 -13.62
C VAL A 262 -23.73 -8.56 -13.50
N GLY A 263 -23.84 -7.74 -14.54
CA GLY A 263 -22.95 -6.60 -14.77
C GLY A 263 -21.60 -7.04 -15.33
N GLY A 264 -20.67 -6.10 -15.43
CA GLY A 264 -19.29 -6.35 -15.81
C GLY A 264 -18.37 -6.32 -14.59
N ALA A 265 -17.27 -5.58 -14.69
CA ALA A 265 -16.36 -5.39 -13.57
C ALA A 265 -17.06 -4.75 -12.36
N GLN A 266 -16.58 -5.08 -11.16
CA GLN A 266 -17.01 -4.50 -9.89
C GLN A 266 -15.82 -3.83 -9.23
N GLY A 267 -15.82 -2.50 -9.23
CA GLY A 267 -14.77 -1.66 -8.69
C GLY A 267 -15.16 -1.03 -7.37
N SER A 268 -14.45 0.03 -7.00
CA SER A 268 -14.64 0.76 -5.75
C SER A 268 -15.95 1.56 -5.69
N TYR A 269 -16.54 1.88 -6.85
CA TYR A 269 -17.83 2.55 -6.93
C TYR A 269 -18.96 1.53 -6.77
N GLY A 270 -19.74 1.67 -5.70
CA GLY A 270 -21.02 0.98 -5.57
C GLY A 270 -22.10 1.73 -6.37
N CYS A 271 -23.21 1.03 -6.66
CA CYS A 271 -24.38 1.67 -7.22
C CYS A 271 -25.65 1.33 -6.42
N SER A 272 -26.62 2.24 -6.48
CA SER A 272 -27.98 2.04 -5.98
C SER A 272 -28.98 2.75 -6.90
N THR A 273 -30.24 2.35 -6.87
CA THR A 273 -31.29 2.96 -7.68
C THR A 273 -32.27 3.76 -6.83
N ALA A 274 -32.83 4.81 -7.45
CA ALA A 274 -33.86 5.65 -6.85
C ALA A 274 -34.85 6.12 -7.93
N PRO A 275 -36.05 6.59 -7.54
CA PRO A 275 -36.92 7.34 -8.45
C PRO A 275 -36.23 8.59 -9.00
N SER A 276 -36.72 9.10 -10.14
CA SER A 276 -36.13 10.22 -10.87
C SER A 276 -35.68 11.39 -9.99
N GLY A 277 -34.37 11.61 -9.96
CA GLY A 277 -33.65 12.77 -9.42
C GLY A 277 -33.32 13.80 -10.50
N TRP A 278 -34.15 13.92 -11.55
CA TRP A 278 -33.90 14.82 -12.68
C TRP A 278 -33.59 16.26 -12.25
N ARG A 279 -32.66 16.91 -12.95
CA ARG A 279 -32.27 18.31 -12.73
C ARG A 279 -32.62 19.12 -13.96
N THR A 280 -33.33 20.22 -13.76
CA THR A 280 -33.67 21.10 -14.88
C THR A 280 -32.60 22.18 -15.01
N ILE A 281 -31.94 22.22 -16.18
CA ILE A 281 -31.01 23.29 -16.54
C ILE A 281 -31.45 23.96 -17.83
N ALA A 282 -31.32 25.30 -17.92
CA ALA A 282 -31.29 25.96 -19.22
C ALA A 282 -30.03 25.49 -19.98
N GLY A 283 -28.89 25.57 -19.29
CA GLY A 283 -27.59 25.04 -19.69
C GLY A 283 -26.93 25.80 -20.85
N THR A 284 -25.62 25.74 -20.91
CA THR A 284 -24.84 26.12 -22.10
C THR A 284 -24.83 24.94 -23.05
N ASN A 285 -25.25 25.17 -24.30
CA ASN A 285 -25.17 24.17 -25.37
C ASN A 285 -23.69 24.01 -25.79
N LEU A 286 -23.18 22.78 -25.78
CA LEU A 286 -21.81 22.47 -26.22
C LEU A 286 -21.67 22.47 -27.74
N ASN A 287 -22.78 22.44 -28.48
CA ASN A 287 -22.84 22.50 -29.93
C ASN A 287 -22.02 21.39 -30.61
N LEU A 288 -22.08 20.19 -30.06
CA LEU A 288 -21.34 19.03 -30.57
C LEU A 288 -22.02 18.44 -31.81
N GLY A 289 -21.22 17.95 -32.76
CA GLY A 289 -21.64 17.09 -33.85
C GLY A 289 -21.46 15.61 -33.57
N ASP A 290 -21.44 14.83 -34.64
CA ASP A 290 -21.18 13.40 -34.64
C ASP A 290 -19.73 13.14 -34.21
N ASP A 291 -19.51 12.23 -33.27
CA ASP A 291 -18.18 11.93 -32.70
C ASP A 291 -17.40 13.12 -32.08
N ASP A 292 -18.05 14.27 -31.91
CA ASP A 292 -17.41 15.45 -31.33
C ASP A 292 -17.33 15.38 -29.80
N GLU A 293 -16.38 16.15 -29.25
CA GLU A 293 -16.20 16.34 -27.81
C GLU A 293 -15.94 17.81 -27.46
N ALA A 294 -16.29 18.20 -26.23
CA ALA A 294 -15.93 19.50 -25.68
C ALA A 294 -15.30 19.39 -24.29
N THR A 295 -14.37 20.29 -23.99
CA THR A 295 -13.78 20.43 -22.66
C THR A 295 -14.56 21.47 -21.85
N ILE A 296 -14.95 21.12 -20.63
CA ILE A 296 -15.58 22.03 -19.67
C ILE A 296 -14.57 22.35 -18.57
N THR A 297 -14.32 23.64 -18.33
CA THR A 297 -13.59 24.11 -17.14
C THR A 297 -14.56 24.41 -16.00
N LEU A 298 -14.34 23.77 -14.86
CA LEU A 298 -15.27 23.76 -13.73
C LEU A 298 -15.00 24.92 -12.77
N SER A 299 -16.08 25.48 -12.21
CA SER A 299 -16.00 26.52 -11.17
C SER A 299 -15.72 25.96 -9.76
N PHE A 300 -15.70 24.63 -9.63
CA PHE A 300 -15.34 23.88 -8.45
C PHE A 300 -14.75 22.53 -8.85
N ALA A 301 -14.01 21.91 -7.93
CA ALA A 301 -13.42 20.61 -8.21
C ALA A 301 -14.47 19.49 -8.04
N VAL A 302 -14.54 18.61 -9.04
CA VAL A 302 -15.29 17.35 -8.97
C VAL A 302 -14.33 16.26 -8.54
N ARG A 303 -14.73 15.42 -7.59
CA ARG A 303 -13.94 14.26 -7.18
C ARG A 303 -14.44 12.99 -7.85
N LEU A 304 -13.50 12.16 -8.25
CA LEU A 304 -13.76 10.82 -8.79
C LEU A 304 -12.70 9.88 -8.21
N GLY A 305 -13.13 8.96 -7.34
CA GLY A 305 -12.21 8.15 -6.55
C GLY A 305 -11.38 9.00 -5.57
N SER A 306 -10.05 8.90 -5.63
CA SER A 306 -9.13 9.74 -4.84
C SER A 306 -8.69 11.01 -5.55
N ALA A 307 -9.02 11.16 -6.85
CA ALA A 307 -8.57 12.27 -7.67
C ALA A 307 -9.58 13.41 -7.70
N SER A 308 -9.07 14.62 -7.93
CA SER A 308 -9.84 15.87 -7.96
C SER A 308 -9.58 16.59 -9.28
N TYR A 309 -10.65 16.95 -9.98
CA TYR A 309 -10.60 17.48 -11.34
C TYR A 309 -11.29 18.84 -11.45
N THR A 310 -10.65 19.75 -12.17
CA THR A 310 -11.19 21.08 -12.52
C THR A 310 -11.53 21.19 -14.01
N THR A 311 -11.29 20.13 -14.77
CA THR A 311 -11.63 20.02 -16.18
C THR A 311 -12.13 18.62 -16.50
N LEU A 312 -13.09 18.52 -17.40
CA LEU A 312 -13.55 17.26 -17.95
C LEU A 312 -13.89 17.40 -19.43
N ARG A 313 -13.87 16.28 -20.16
CA ARG A 313 -14.28 16.19 -21.56
C ARG A 313 -15.61 15.46 -21.65
N VAL A 314 -16.53 16.01 -22.43
CA VAL A 314 -17.85 15.45 -22.68
C VAL A 314 -17.96 15.14 -24.16
N GLY A 315 -18.24 13.88 -24.50
CA GLY A 315 -18.44 13.45 -25.88
C GLY A 315 -19.92 13.36 -26.24
N THR A 316 -20.24 13.51 -27.52
CA THR A 316 -21.59 13.26 -28.05
C THR A 316 -22.05 11.84 -27.74
N ASN A 317 -21.12 10.87 -27.78
CA ASN A 317 -21.31 9.43 -27.57
C ASN A 317 -21.66 9.03 -26.13
N GLY A 318 -22.31 9.91 -25.37
CA GLY A 318 -22.90 9.60 -24.08
C GLY A 318 -21.92 9.23 -22.97
N ALA A 319 -20.70 9.79 -23.02
CA ALA A 319 -19.67 9.56 -22.01
C ALA A 319 -18.87 10.81 -21.65
N ILE A 320 -18.23 10.75 -20.48
CA ILE A 320 -17.37 11.81 -19.92
C ILE A 320 -16.03 11.20 -19.53
N SER A 321 -14.94 11.87 -19.90
CA SER A 321 -13.58 11.49 -19.56
C SER A 321 -12.90 12.61 -18.79
N PHE A 322 -12.09 12.26 -17.78
CA PHE A 322 -11.22 13.20 -17.08
C PHE A 322 -9.75 13.11 -17.55
N HIS A 323 -9.52 12.39 -18.66
CA HIS A 323 -8.23 12.22 -19.32
C HIS A 323 -8.18 12.92 -20.69
N GLN A 324 -7.02 12.94 -21.35
CA GLN A 324 -6.81 13.56 -22.68
C GLN A 324 -7.16 12.65 -23.88
N ALA A 325 -7.73 11.45 -23.65
CA ALA A 325 -8.10 10.54 -24.74
C ALA A 325 -9.50 10.87 -25.27
N GLU A 326 -9.65 10.84 -26.59
CA GLU A 326 -10.92 10.98 -27.32
C GLU A 326 -11.87 9.82 -26.99
N ILE A 327 -13.17 10.10 -26.92
CA ILE A 327 -14.21 9.11 -26.63
C ILE A 327 -14.75 8.55 -27.96
N PRO A 328 -14.48 7.29 -28.35
CA PRO A 328 -14.92 6.75 -29.62
C PRO A 328 -16.42 6.41 -29.60
N PHE A 329 -17.05 6.34 -30.77
CA PHE A 329 -18.43 5.86 -30.93
C PHE A 329 -18.62 4.42 -30.45
N SER A 330 -17.65 3.55 -30.72
CA SER A 330 -17.74 2.14 -30.37
C SER A 330 -17.61 1.98 -28.87
N ASN A 331 -18.69 1.52 -28.24
CA ASN A 331 -18.67 1.15 -26.83
C ASN A 331 -17.80 -0.09 -26.57
N GLY A 332 -17.61 -0.41 -25.29
CA GLY A 332 -16.87 -1.59 -24.87
C GLY A 332 -16.98 -1.88 -23.38
N SER A 333 -16.45 -3.03 -22.96
CA SER A 333 -16.42 -3.43 -21.55
C SER A 333 -15.59 -2.47 -20.69
N LEU A 334 -15.97 -2.31 -19.43
CA LEU A 334 -15.14 -1.68 -18.41
C LEU A 334 -14.47 -2.75 -17.53
N PRO A 335 -13.20 -2.57 -17.10
CA PRO A 335 -12.34 -1.44 -17.41
C PRO A 335 -11.87 -1.48 -18.88
N ASN A 336 -11.84 -0.32 -19.51
CA ASN A 336 -11.34 -0.17 -20.86
C ASN A 336 -9.91 0.38 -20.81
N SER A 337 -8.99 -0.26 -21.54
CA SER A 337 -7.56 0.09 -21.53
C SER A 337 -7.25 1.44 -22.17
N SER A 338 -8.15 1.97 -23.00
CA SER A 338 -7.98 3.28 -23.65
C SER A 338 -8.24 4.45 -22.70
N PHE A 339 -8.87 4.19 -21.55
CA PHE A 339 -9.24 5.20 -20.57
C PHE A 339 -8.62 4.90 -19.21
N THR A 340 -8.21 5.96 -18.50
CA THR A 340 -7.94 5.89 -17.07
C THR A 340 -9.20 6.19 -16.27
N THR A 341 -10.02 7.11 -16.74
CA THR A 341 -11.31 7.47 -16.15
C THR A 341 -12.36 7.54 -17.25
N LEU A 342 -13.54 7.00 -16.97
CA LEU A 342 -14.68 7.06 -17.90
C LEU A 342 -15.98 7.01 -17.11
N ILE A 343 -16.84 7.99 -17.31
CA ILE A 343 -18.22 7.97 -16.83
C ILE A 343 -19.10 7.71 -18.04
N ALA A 344 -19.68 6.51 -18.10
CA ALA A 344 -20.48 6.04 -19.21
C ALA A 344 -21.94 5.88 -18.73
N PRO A 345 -22.76 6.94 -18.71
CA PRO A 345 -24.19 6.81 -18.45
C PRO A 345 -24.94 6.13 -19.62
N PHE A 346 -24.45 6.30 -20.85
CA PHE A 346 -25.01 5.70 -22.07
C PHE A 346 -23.94 5.76 -23.16
N TRP A 347 -22.81 5.06 -22.98
CA TRP A 347 -21.73 5.12 -23.97
C TRP A 347 -22.08 4.27 -25.19
N ASP A 348 -22.31 4.95 -26.32
CA ASP A 348 -22.73 4.37 -27.60
C ASP A 348 -22.57 5.41 -28.74
N ASP A 349 -22.86 4.99 -29.98
CA ASP A 349 -22.81 5.80 -31.21
C ASP A 349 -24.01 6.77 -31.31
N LEU A 350 -23.98 7.80 -30.47
CA LEU A 350 -25.02 8.83 -30.38
C LEU A 350 -24.74 9.99 -31.33
N TYR A 351 -25.81 10.63 -31.77
CA TYR A 351 -25.79 11.75 -32.69
C TYR A 351 -26.44 12.99 -32.07
N ALA A 352 -25.62 14.02 -31.86
CA ALA A 352 -26.07 15.38 -31.56
C ALA A 352 -26.14 16.20 -32.86
N ALA A 353 -27.09 17.13 -32.92
CA ALA A 353 -27.29 18.00 -34.08
C ALA A 353 -26.78 19.42 -33.75
N PRO A 354 -25.62 19.85 -34.28
CA PRO A 354 -25.07 21.18 -34.06
C PRO A 354 -26.08 22.27 -34.44
N GLY A 355 -26.13 23.33 -33.64
CA GLY A 355 -26.99 24.49 -33.85
C GLY A 355 -28.45 24.28 -33.43
N THR A 356 -28.78 23.15 -32.82
CA THR A 356 -30.16 22.79 -32.43
C THR A 356 -30.30 22.54 -30.93
N SER A 357 -31.53 22.32 -30.46
CA SER A 357 -31.82 21.87 -29.09
C SER A 357 -31.57 20.38 -28.86
N THR A 358 -31.28 19.62 -29.91
CA THR A 358 -30.84 18.22 -29.85
C THR A 358 -29.32 18.22 -29.74
N ASN A 359 -28.82 18.35 -28.52
CA ASN A 359 -27.38 18.47 -28.26
C ASN A 359 -27.07 18.16 -26.79
N VAL A 360 -25.80 18.32 -26.43
CA VAL A 360 -25.32 18.18 -25.05
C VAL A 360 -25.26 19.56 -24.39
N PHE A 361 -25.86 19.66 -23.20
CA PHE A 361 -25.93 20.88 -22.41
C PHE A 361 -25.23 20.68 -21.07
N TRP A 362 -24.70 21.76 -20.49
CA TRP A 362 -24.20 21.70 -19.13
C TRP A 362 -24.53 22.96 -18.33
N GLY A 363 -24.59 22.84 -17.02
CA GLY A 363 -24.83 23.97 -16.13
C GLY A 363 -24.46 23.65 -14.70
N VAL A 364 -24.32 24.70 -13.87
CA VAL A 364 -24.09 24.58 -12.44
C VAL A 364 -25.32 25.07 -11.69
N LEU A 365 -25.84 24.24 -10.79
CA LEU A 365 -26.94 24.56 -9.88
C LEU A 365 -26.40 24.83 -8.48
N GLY A 366 -27.19 25.55 -7.68
CA GLY A 366 -26.89 25.83 -6.28
C GLY A 366 -25.80 26.89 -6.07
N SER A 367 -25.28 26.95 -4.84
CA SER A 367 -24.22 27.85 -4.41
C SER A 367 -23.21 27.12 -3.53
N ALA A 368 -21.96 27.57 -3.51
CA ALA A 368 -20.93 26.96 -2.68
C ALA A 368 -21.36 26.92 -1.20
N PRO A 369 -21.07 25.84 -0.45
CA PRO A 369 -20.27 24.67 -0.84
C PRO A 369 -21.09 23.50 -1.44
N ASN A 370 -22.33 23.72 -1.86
CA ASN A 370 -23.26 22.67 -2.30
C ASN A 370 -23.65 22.83 -3.78
N ARG A 371 -22.69 23.10 -4.66
CA ARG A 371 -22.95 23.19 -6.10
C ARG A 371 -23.11 21.81 -6.72
N GLU A 372 -23.94 21.76 -7.76
CA GLU A 372 -24.12 20.57 -8.59
C GLU A 372 -23.77 20.90 -10.04
N LEU A 373 -22.91 20.11 -10.66
CA LEU A 373 -22.63 20.18 -12.10
C LEU A 373 -23.56 19.20 -12.80
N VAL A 374 -24.39 19.69 -13.69
CA VAL A 374 -25.31 18.88 -14.50
C VAL A 374 -24.83 18.89 -15.94
N ILE A 375 -24.70 17.72 -16.55
CA ILE A 375 -24.41 17.53 -17.97
C ILE A 375 -25.53 16.67 -18.56
N GLU A 376 -26.24 17.18 -19.56
CA GLU A 376 -27.48 16.62 -20.10
C GLU A 376 -27.32 16.34 -21.60
N TRP A 377 -27.51 15.10 -22.02
CA TRP A 377 -27.71 14.74 -23.42
C TRP A 377 -29.20 14.89 -23.71
N ARG A 378 -29.55 16.00 -24.36
CA ARG A 378 -30.94 16.43 -24.54
C ARG A 378 -31.45 15.99 -25.90
N ASN A 379 -32.35 15.01 -25.91
CA ASN A 379 -33.03 14.50 -27.10
C ASN A 379 -32.04 14.12 -28.22
N VAL A 380 -30.92 13.49 -27.83
CA VAL A 380 -29.90 13.01 -28.78
C VAL A 380 -30.39 11.74 -29.45
N ARG A 381 -29.97 11.50 -30.69
CA ARG A 381 -30.40 10.33 -31.48
C ARG A 381 -29.34 9.25 -31.43
N HIS A 382 -29.67 8.05 -31.88
CA HIS A 382 -28.65 7.05 -32.23
C HIS A 382 -28.27 7.21 -33.71
N TYR A 383 -27.00 7.06 -34.07
CA TYR A 383 -26.50 7.31 -35.43
C TYR A 383 -27.27 6.53 -36.52
N ASN A 384 -27.49 5.23 -36.28
CA ASN A 384 -28.22 4.33 -37.19
C ASN A 384 -29.65 4.76 -37.55
N CYS A 385 -30.34 5.50 -36.68
CA CYS A 385 -31.71 6.00 -36.92
C CYS A 385 -31.80 7.52 -36.86
N ARG A 386 -30.69 8.24 -37.01
CA ARG A 386 -30.64 9.71 -36.90
C ARG A 386 -31.58 10.47 -37.85
N SER A 387 -32.03 9.83 -38.92
CA SER A 387 -33.03 10.37 -39.85
C SER A 387 -34.43 10.47 -39.25
N ASP A 388 -34.76 9.67 -38.24
CA ASP A 388 -35.99 9.78 -37.48
C ASP A 388 -35.83 10.84 -36.38
N ALA A 389 -36.58 11.93 -36.50
CA ALA A 389 -36.48 13.04 -35.56
C ALA A 389 -37.11 12.75 -34.19
N SER A 390 -37.95 11.71 -34.09
CA SER A 390 -38.60 11.27 -32.87
C SER A 390 -37.80 10.20 -32.11
N ALA A 391 -36.86 9.52 -32.77
CA ALA A 391 -36.01 8.51 -32.16
C ALA A 391 -34.89 9.17 -31.34
N THR A 392 -35.24 9.61 -30.14
CA THR A 392 -34.31 10.33 -29.25
C THR A 392 -34.29 9.73 -27.86
N VAL A 393 -33.16 9.88 -27.17
CA VAL A 393 -33.04 9.62 -25.73
C VAL A 393 -32.65 10.88 -24.98
N ARG A 394 -32.95 10.88 -23.68
CA ARG A 394 -32.64 12.00 -22.79
C ARG A 394 -32.18 11.52 -21.42
N PHE A 395 -30.94 11.83 -21.10
CA PHE A 395 -30.30 11.46 -19.84
C PHE A 395 -29.32 12.55 -19.39
N GLN A 396 -28.91 12.47 -18.13
CA GLN A 396 -27.94 13.41 -17.55
C GLN A 396 -27.01 12.74 -16.54
N VAL A 397 -25.85 13.34 -16.37
CA VAL A 397 -24.93 13.08 -15.27
C VAL A 397 -24.92 14.28 -14.33
N VAL A 398 -24.97 14.03 -13.01
CA VAL A 398 -24.82 15.07 -11.99
C VAL A 398 -23.62 14.75 -11.10
N PHE A 399 -22.72 15.71 -10.96
CA PHE A 399 -21.62 15.67 -10.01
C PHE A 399 -21.87 16.68 -8.88
N PHE A 400 -21.45 16.34 -7.66
CA PHE A 400 -21.65 17.18 -6.49
C PHE A 400 -20.32 17.73 -5.98
N GLU A 401 -20.32 19.01 -5.62
CA GLU A 401 -19.15 19.70 -5.10
C GLU A 401 -18.56 18.99 -3.87
N ASN A 402 -17.25 18.70 -3.90
CA ASN A 402 -16.49 18.08 -2.82
C ASN A 402 -16.95 16.67 -2.39
N THR A 403 -17.71 15.95 -3.20
CA THR A 403 -18.08 14.54 -2.93
C THR A 403 -17.60 13.61 -4.04
N ASN A 404 -17.58 12.30 -3.75
CA ASN A 404 -17.38 11.23 -4.74
C ASN A 404 -18.69 10.75 -5.36
N GLN A 405 -19.80 11.47 -5.16
CA GLN A 405 -21.11 11.05 -5.62
C GLN A 405 -21.32 11.45 -7.08
N VAL A 406 -21.88 10.53 -7.86
CA VAL A 406 -22.27 10.75 -9.26
C VAL A 406 -23.68 10.20 -9.45
N LEU A 407 -24.55 10.97 -10.09
CA LEU A 407 -25.89 10.52 -10.48
C LEU A 407 -25.98 10.33 -11.98
N PHE A 408 -26.52 9.21 -12.43
CA PHE A 408 -27.07 9.07 -13.77
C PHE A 408 -28.58 9.17 -13.67
N ASN A 409 -29.21 10.07 -14.42
CA ASN A 409 -30.66 10.15 -14.50
C ASN A 409 -31.10 9.93 -15.93
N TYR A 410 -32.16 9.16 -16.09
CA TYR A 410 -32.73 8.80 -17.37
C TYR A 410 -34.18 9.28 -17.40
N LEU A 411 -34.50 10.18 -18.33
CA LEU A 411 -35.86 10.67 -18.50
C LEU A 411 -36.57 9.94 -19.65
N ASP A 412 -35.82 9.62 -20.70
CA ASP A 412 -36.27 8.89 -21.88
C ASP A 412 -35.15 7.97 -22.35
N THR A 413 -35.42 6.66 -22.40
CA THR A 413 -34.47 5.63 -22.81
C THR A 413 -34.89 4.86 -24.05
N VAL A 414 -35.96 5.28 -24.74
CA VAL A 414 -36.55 4.54 -25.86
C VAL A 414 -36.44 5.34 -27.15
N PHE A 415 -35.61 4.86 -28.09
CA PHE A 415 -35.58 5.40 -29.45
C PHE A 415 -36.79 4.96 -30.27
N GLY A 416 -37.15 3.67 -30.18
CA GLY A 416 -38.17 3.04 -31.01
C GLY A 416 -37.79 2.95 -32.50
N GLY A 417 -38.80 2.75 -33.36
CA GLY A 417 -38.63 2.72 -34.82
C GLY A 417 -37.63 1.66 -35.29
N SER A 418 -36.65 2.05 -36.12
CA SER A 418 -35.58 1.15 -36.59
C SER A 418 -34.45 0.96 -35.56
N CYS A 419 -34.54 1.60 -34.39
CA CYS A 419 -33.55 1.54 -33.31
C CYS A 419 -34.07 0.81 -32.06
N THR A 420 -35.10 -0.03 -32.20
CA THR A 420 -35.64 -0.78 -31.04
C THR A 420 -34.62 -1.70 -30.37
N GLY A 421 -33.56 -2.09 -31.08
CA GLY A 421 -32.46 -2.87 -30.50
C GLY A 421 -31.54 -2.06 -29.57
N GLN A 422 -31.57 -0.74 -29.67
CA GLN A 422 -30.79 0.22 -28.88
C GLN A 422 -31.59 0.73 -27.66
N ASP A 423 -32.91 0.50 -27.64
CA ASP A 423 -33.79 0.91 -26.55
C ASP A 423 -33.26 0.41 -25.20
N ASN A 424 -33.46 1.22 -24.16
CA ASN A 424 -33.10 0.90 -22.79
C ASN A 424 -31.59 0.61 -22.58
N GLY A 425 -30.73 1.11 -23.48
CA GLY A 425 -29.30 0.86 -23.46
C GLY A 425 -28.89 -0.50 -24.06
N GLY A 426 -29.76 -1.09 -24.91
CA GLY A 426 -29.53 -2.40 -25.56
C GLY A 426 -28.22 -2.53 -26.35
N SER A 427 -27.60 -1.41 -26.71
CA SER A 427 -26.29 -1.30 -27.38
C SER A 427 -25.26 -0.49 -26.60
N ALA A 428 -25.60 0.00 -25.41
CA ALA A 428 -24.75 0.94 -24.67
C ALA A 428 -23.90 0.24 -23.61
N THR A 429 -22.78 0.87 -23.28
CA THR A 429 -22.07 0.61 -22.02
C THR A 429 -22.60 1.54 -20.93
N VAL A 430 -22.92 0.97 -19.76
CA VAL A 430 -23.30 1.74 -18.58
C VAL A 430 -22.41 1.40 -17.39
N GLY A 431 -21.69 2.39 -16.87
CA GLY A 431 -20.79 2.21 -15.73
C GLY A 431 -19.87 3.39 -15.42
N VAL A 432 -19.04 3.20 -14.40
CA VAL A 432 -18.06 4.18 -13.90
C VAL A 432 -16.69 3.50 -13.83
N GLN A 433 -15.68 4.12 -14.44
CA GLN A 433 -14.28 3.72 -14.37
C GLN A 433 -13.46 4.86 -13.79
N ILE A 434 -12.64 4.57 -12.78
CA ILE A 434 -11.83 5.56 -12.06
C ILE A 434 -10.32 5.30 -12.14
N SER A 435 -9.93 4.10 -12.58
CA SER A 435 -8.55 3.82 -13.01
C SER A 435 -8.56 2.77 -14.13
N SER A 436 -7.40 2.45 -14.71
CA SER A 436 -7.29 1.39 -15.72
C SER A 436 -7.63 -0.01 -15.18
N SER A 437 -7.73 -0.19 -13.87
CA SER A 437 -8.06 -1.47 -13.21
C SER A 437 -9.25 -1.39 -12.24
N ASP A 438 -9.87 -0.22 -12.09
CA ASP A 438 -10.97 0.01 -11.15
C ASP A 438 -12.16 0.59 -11.91
N ALA A 439 -13.15 -0.27 -12.16
CA ALA A 439 -14.39 0.08 -12.82
C ALA A 439 -15.54 -0.76 -12.30
N THR A 440 -16.71 -0.14 -12.23
CA THR A 440 -17.98 -0.80 -12.00
C THR A 440 -18.87 -0.66 -13.23
N GLN A 441 -19.30 -1.78 -13.81
CA GLN A 441 -20.17 -1.82 -14.99
C GLN A 441 -21.48 -2.52 -14.64
N ILE A 442 -22.61 -1.86 -14.89
CA ILE A 442 -23.95 -2.45 -14.67
C ILE A 442 -24.52 -3.09 -15.95
N GLY A 443 -24.06 -2.66 -17.12
CA GLY A 443 -24.49 -3.23 -18.40
C GLY A 443 -23.52 -2.96 -19.55
N LEU A 444 -23.53 -3.89 -20.51
CA LEU A 444 -22.88 -3.83 -21.80
C LEU A 444 -23.82 -4.46 -22.82
N ASN A 445 -24.29 -3.71 -23.80
CA ASN A 445 -25.18 -4.19 -24.86
C ASN A 445 -26.39 -4.95 -24.28
N ALA A 446 -27.02 -4.35 -23.26
CA ALA A 446 -28.11 -4.97 -22.52
C ALA A 446 -29.17 -3.92 -22.17
N PRO A 447 -30.46 -4.19 -22.44
CA PRO A 447 -31.56 -3.25 -22.21
C PRO A 447 -31.90 -3.15 -20.70
N ILE A 448 -31.00 -2.54 -19.92
CA ILE A 448 -31.05 -2.48 -18.46
C ILE A 448 -31.67 -1.18 -17.92
N LEU A 449 -31.82 -0.16 -18.77
CA LEU A 449 -32.30 1.15 -18.38
C LEU A 449 -33.83 1.24 -18.50
N SER A 450 -34.41 2.26 -17.86
CA SER A 450 -35.82 2.57 -17.99
C SER A 450 -36.06 4.07 -17.78
N ASP A 451 -37.19 4.56 -18.28
CA ASP A 451 -37.60 5.94 -18.07
C ASP A 451 -37.78 6.25 -16.59
N ASN A 452 -37.46 7.48 -16.20
CA ASN A 452 -37.55 8.00 -14.83
C ASN A 452 -36.70 7.24 -13.81
N LEU A 453 -35.64 6.56 -14.28
CA LEU A 453 -34.65 5.88 -13.47
C LEU A 453 -33.55 6.86 -13.03
N THR A 454 -33.13 6.71 -11.77
CA THR A 454 -31.88 7.29 -11.29
C THR A 454 -30.97 6.19 -10.76
N VAL A 455 -29.71 6.23 -11.21
CA VAL A 455 -28.63 5.39 -10.68
C VAL A 455 -27.65 6.28 -9.94
N PHE A 456 -27.50 6.03 -8.65
CA PHE A 456 -26.59 6.74 -7.77
C PHE A 456 -25.32 5.93 -7.57
N TRP A 457 -24.18 6.58 -7.77
CA TRP A 457 -22.86 6.00 -7.71
C TRP A 457 -22.06 6.71 -6.63
N GLU A 458 -21.45 5.93 -5.73
CA GLU A 458 -20.53 6.47 -4.74
C GLU A 458 -19.45 5.44 -4.42
N THR A 459 -18.25 5.92 -4.08
CA THR A 459 -17.28 5.07 -3.40
C THR A 459 -17.73 4.87 -1.97
N ALA A 460 -17.46 3.70 -1.39
CA ALA A 460 -17.51 3.57 0.06
C ALA A 460 -16.65 4.69 0.71
N PRO A 461 -17.08 5.29 1.83
CA PRO A 461 -16.27 6.26 2.55
C PRO A 461 -14.90 5.65 2.85
N ALA A 462 -13.82 6.37 2.56
CA ALA A 462 -12.50 5.92 2.99
C ALA A 462 -12.53 5.80 4.52
N THR A 463 -12.11 4.64 5.05
CA THR A 463 -12.16 4.37 6.50
C THR A 463 -10.82 4.57 7.19
N THR A 464 -9.75 4.92 6.46
CA THR A 464 -8.38 5.01 6.98
C THR A 464 -7.80 6.41 6.79
N ALA A 465 -7.18 6.96 7.83
CA ALA A 465 -6.47 8.24 7.80
C ALA A 465 -4.97 8.00 8.10
N ASP A 466 -4.08 8.72 7.42
CA ASP A 466 -2.61 8.61 7.60
C ASP A 466 -2.15 9.88 8.30
N LEU A 467 -1.96 9.81 9.60
CA LEU A 467 -1.42 10.91 10.37
C LEU A 467 0.10 10.89 10.30
N ALA A 468 0.72 12.07 10.34
CA ALA A 468 2.16 12.19 10.47
C ALA A 468 2.48 13.34 11.40
N VAL A 469 3.47 13.15 12.26
CA VAL A 469 3.98 14.21 13.13
C VAL A 469 5.41 14.54 12.77
N THR A 470 5.72 15.83 12.69
CA THR A 470 7.10 16.33 12.65
C THR A 470 7.37 17.15 13.90
N LYS A 471 8.63 17.18 14.35
CA LYS A 471 9.03 17.89 15.55
C LYS A 471 10.39 18.56 15.38
N SER A 472 10.49 19.81 15.82
CA SER A 472 11.74 20.57 15.88
C SER A 472 11.87 21.33 17.20
N ASP A 473 13.07 21.78 17.52
CA ASP A 473 13.39 22.50 18.75
C ASP A 473 14.22 23.77 18.49
N SER A 474 14.04 24.77 19.36
CA SER A 474 14.83 26.01 19.31
C SER A 474 14.82 26.73 20.66
N PRO A 475 15.96 27.30 21.12
CA PRO A 475 17.30 27.24 20.49
C PRO A 475 18.02 25.89 20.74
N ASP A 476 18.87 25.46 19.80
CA ASP A 476 19.81 24.35 19.96
C ASP A 476 21.23 24.79 19.55
N PRO A 477 22.20 24.90 20.47
CA PRO A 477 22.11 24.57 21.90
C PRO A 477 21.34 25.60 22.73
N VAL A 478 20.70 25.14 23.80
CA VAL A 478 20.09 25.98 24.86
C VAL A 478 21.04 26.09 26.06
N THR A 479 21.00 27.20 26.80
CA THR A 479 21.77 27.34 28.05
C THR A 479 21.01 26.74 29.23
N LEU A 480 21.71 26.24 30.25
CA LEU A 480 21.09 25.78 31.49
C LEU A 480 20.27 26.90 32.14
N GLY A 481 19.01 26.64 32.45
CA GLY A 481 18.01 27.61 32.91
C GLY A 481 17.33 28.39 31.78
N GLY A 482 17.73 28.18 30.52
CA GLY A 482 17.17 28.82 29.33
C GLY A 482 15.81 28.25 28.92
N THR A 483 15.08 29.02 28.12
CA THR A 483 13.80 28.61 27.53
C THR A 483 14.04 27.85 26.24
N LEU A 484 13.39 26.69 26.10
CA LEU A 484 13.42 25.81 24.93
C LEU A 484 11.99 25.67 24.40
N THR A 485 11.83 25.80 23.09
CA THR A 485 10.52 25.65 22.41
C THR A 485 10.55 24.47 21.46
N TYR A 486 9.60 23.56 21.62
CA TYR A 486 9.33 22.50 20.67
C TYR A 486 8.17 22.90 19.75
N THR A 487 8.38 22.78 18.43
CA THR A 487 7.34 23.02 17.42
C THR A 487 6.98 21.69 16.77
N LEU A 488 5.69 21.34 16.80
CA LEU A 488 5.15 20.13 16.19
C LEU A 488 4.15 20.47 15.11
N ALA A 489 4.15 19.71 14.02
CA ALA A 489 3.12 19.77 12.99
C ALA A 489 2.55 18.37 12.75
N VAL A 490 1.24 18.23 12.96
CA VAL A 490 0.45 17.02 12.73
C VAL A 490 -0.30 17.19 11.42
N THR A 491 -0.06 16.33 10.43
CA THR A 491 -0.71 16.37 9.12
C THR A 491 -1.50 15.08 8.87
N ASN A 492 -2.69 15.17 8.27
CA ASN A 492 -3.41 14.01 7.75
C ASN A 492 -3.17 13.86 6.24
N PHE A 493 -2.36 12.89 5.85
CA PHE A 493 -2.08 12.50 4.47
C PHE A 493 -3.07 11.46 3.91
N GLY A 494 -3.96 10.91 4.75
CA GLY A 494 -4.87 9.84 4.38
C GLY A 494 -6.08 10.33 3.60
N PRO A 495 -6.73 9.45 2.81
CA PRO A 495 -7.90 9.82 2.04
C PRO A 495 -9.12 10.16 2.90
N ALA A 496 -9.20 9.65 4.14
CA ALA A 496 -10.27 9.92 5.10
C ALA A 496 -9.91 11.04 6.08
N ASP A 497 -10.93 11.70 6.63
CA ASP A 497 -10.76 12.59 7.78
C ASP A 497 -10.34 11.77 9.02
N ALA A 498 -9.44 12.30 9.84
CA ALA A 498 -9.00 11.69 11.09
C ALA A 498 -9.83 12.24 12.26
N PRO A 499 -10.77 11.48 12.85
CA PRO A 499 -11.53 11.92 14.03
C PRO A 499 -10.72 11.75 15.32
N SER A 500 -11.04 12.54 16.34
CA SER A 500 -10.47 12.40 17.69
C SER A 500 -8.93 12.44 17.74
N VAL A 501 -8.30 13.24 16.88
CA VAL A 501 -6.84 13.35 16.81
C VAL A 501 -6.28 13.82 18.14
N THR A 502 -5.37 13.03 18.71
CA THR A 502 -4.74 13.28 19.99
C THR A 502 -3.23 13.20 19.85
N LEU A 503 -2.54 14.32 20.10
CA LEU A 503 -1.08 14.40 20.18
C LEU A 503 -0.66 14.23 21.64
N THR A 504 0.28 13.31 21.89
CA THR A 504 0.88 13.07 23.20
C THR A 504 2.37 13.31 23.13
N ASP A 505 2.90 14.15 24.02
CA ASP A 505 4.30 14.51 24.09
C ASP A 505 4.84 14.26 25.51
N SER A 506 5.80 13.34 25.64
CA SER A 506 6.42 13.04 26.93
C SER A 506 7.69 13.87 27.11
N LEU A 507 7.62 14.84 28.02
CA LEU A 507 8.74 15.75 28.27
C LEU A 507 9.90 15.00 28.93
N PRO A 508 11.16 15.21 28.49
CA PRO A 508 12.31 14.54 29.07
C PRO A 508 12.56 14.95 30.52
N THR A 509 13.17 14.06 31.30
CA THR A 509 13.68 14.44 32.63
C THR A 509 14.73 15.55 32.47
N GLY A 510 14.61 16.62 33.23
CA GLY A 510 15.51 17.78 33.12
C GLY A 510 14.92 18.97 32.37
N VAL A 511 13.62 18.95 32.03
CA VAL A 511 12.88 20.18 31.67
C VAL A 511 11.75 20.48 32.64
N ALA A 512 11.37 21.75 32.78
CA ALA A 512 10.13 22.17 33.45
C ALA A 512 9.15 22.74 32.43
N PHE A 513 7.90 22.28 32.46
CA PHE A 513 6.85 22.76 31.57
C PHE A 513 6.51 24.22 31.85
N VAL A 514 6.36 25.03 30.79
CA VAL A 514 5.94 26.44 30.86
C VAL A 514 4.56 26.62 30.25
N SER A 515 4.38 26.24 28.99
CA SER A 515 3.09 26.35 28.28
C SER A 515 3.01 25.43 27.07
N ALA A 516 1.78 25.15 26.62
CA ALA A 516 1.51 24.50 25.35
C ALA A 516 0.32 25.19 24.66
N THR A 517 0.46 25.45 23.36
CA THR A 517 -0.58 26.08 22.54
C THR A 517 -0.76 25.29 21.25
N ALA A 518 -2.00 25.12 20.81
CA ALA A 518 -2.33 24.45 19.57
C ALA A 518 -3.13 25.39 18.66
N SER A 519 -2.95 25.25 17.36
CA SER A 519 -3.73 25.97 16.33
C SER A 519 -5.21 25.59 16.33
N GLN A 520 -5.54 24.36 16.75
CA GLN A 520 -6.90 23.88 16.97
C GLN A 520 -6.96 22.98 18.21
N GLY A 521 -8.11 22.95 18.87
CA GLY A 521 -8.30 22.16 20.08
C GLY A 521 -7.63 22.76 21.32
N SER A 522 -7.23 21.91 22.26
CA SER A 522 -6.64 22.35 23.54
C SER A 522 -5.58 21.38 24.04
N CYS A 523 -4.53 21.93 24.67
CA CYS A 523 -3.47 21.17 25.31
C CYS A 523 -3.59 21.22 26.84
N THR A 524 -3.27 20.10 27.48
CA THR A 524 -3.15 19.99 28.94
C THR A 524 -1.83 19.31 29.28
N GLN A 525 -1.29 19.58 30.47
CA GLN A 525 -0.09 18.91 30.97
C GLN A 525 -0.39 18.26 32.31
N ALA A 526 0.01 17.00 32.46
CA ALA A 526 -0.07 16.25 33.70
C ALA A 526 1.11 15.29 33.80
N SER A 527 1.74 15.20 34.98
CA SER A 527 2.79 14.20 35.27
C SER A 527 3.97 14.16 34.28
N GLY A 528 4.30 15.28 33.63
CA GLY A 528 5.40 15.36 32.65
C GLY A 528 4.98 15.06 31.20
N THR A 529 3.72 14.79 30.94
CA THR A 529 3.18 14.54 29.59
C THR A 529 2.24 15.67 29.18
N VAL A 530 2.44 16.21 27.98
CA VAL A 530 1.54 17.16 27.34
C VAL A 530 0.61 16.39 26.40
N THR A 531 -0.70 16.52 26.59
CA THR A 531 -1.72 15.91 25.73
C THR A 531 -2.56 17.00 25.09
N CYS A 532 -2.57 17.04 23.76
CA CYS A 532 -3.34 17.98 22.96
C CYS A 532 -4.44 17.24 22.21
N ASN A 533 -5.70 17.53 22.56
CA ASN A 533 -6.87 17.05 21.84
C ASN A 533 -7.13 17.99 20.68
N LEU A 534 -6.77 17.58 19.46
CA LEU A 534 -6.84 18.41 18.25
C LEU A 534 -8.18 18.28 17.52
N GLY A 535 -9.05 17.34 17.92
CA GLY A 535 -10.37 17.14 17.29
C GLY A 535 -10.27 16.42 15.95
N THR A 536 -11.17 16.71 15.01
CA THR A 536 -11.12 16.12 13.66
C THR A 536 -10.12 16.89 12.79
N LEU A 537 -9.19 16.17 12.15
CA LEU A 537 -8.27 16.72 11.15
C LEU A 537 -8.68 16.20 9.77
N THR A 538 -9.24 17.08 8.94
CA THR A 538 -9.72 16.70 7.59
C THR A 538 -8.56 16.26 6.70
N ASN A 539 -8.84 15.46 5.67
CA ASN A 539 -7.84 15.06 4.67
C ASN A 539 -7.06 16.28 4.13
N GLY A 540 -5.73 16.23 4.21
CA GLY A 540 -4.81 17.27 3.74
C GLY A 540 -4.61 18.44 4.72
N ALA A 541 -5.29 18.47 5.87
CA ALA A 541 -5.12 19.51 6.87
C ALA A 541 -3.90 19.26 7.77
N THR A 542 -3.35 20.36 8.31
CA THR A 542 -2.24 20.34 9.27
C THR A 542 -2.58 21.16 10.51
N ALA A 543 -2.39 20.58 11.69
CA ALA A 543 -2.48 21.25 12.99
C ALA A 543 -1.07 21.44 13.59
N SER A 544 -0.73 22.68 13.94
CA SER A 544 0.50 23.00 14.66
C SER A 544 0.30 23.05 16.18
N VAL A 545 1.31 22.59 16.92
CA VAL A 545 1.41 22.63 18.39
C VAL A 545 2.77 23.19 18.80
N THR A 546 2.79 24.13 19.73
CA THR A 546 4.01 24.73 20.30
C THR A 546 4.06 24.48 21.79
N ILE A 547 5.14 23.84 22.26
CA ILE A 547 5.38 23.52 23.67
C ILE A 547 6.63 24.26 24.14
N THR A 548 6.51 25.05 25.20
CA THR A 548 7.63 25.79 25.79
C THR A 548 8.00 25.19 27.14
N VAL A 549 9.30 24.99 27.36
CA VAL A 549 9.88 24.42 28.58
C VAL A 549 11.12 25.19 29.03
N THR A 550 11.54 25.02 30.29
CA THR A 550 12.83 25.51 30.81
C THR A 550 13.81 24.34 30.97
N ALA A 551 15.03 24.46 30.43
CA ALA A 551 16.05 23.42 30.52
C ALA A 551 16.76 23.44 31.89
N ASN A 552 16.55 22.43 32.72
CA ASN A 552 17.04 22.34 34.11
C ASN A 552 18.17 21.33 34.32
N ALA A 553 18.58 20.59 33.28
CA ALA A 553 19.71 19.67 33.32
C ALA A 553 20.63 19.89 32.12
N ALA A 554 21.95 19.90 32.36
CA ALA A 554 22.95 19.94 31.30
C ALA A 554 23.07 18.58 30.60
N GLY A 555 23.44 18.57 29.32
CA GLY A 555 23.52 17.35 28.50
C GLY A 555 22.52 17.35 27.35
N THR A 556 22.25 16.19 26.76
CA THR A 556 21.31 16.05 25.64
C THR A 556 19.91 15.73 26.15
N LEU A 557 18.92 16.55 25.77
CA LEU A 557 17.50 16.33 26.06
C LEU A 557 16.81 15.81 24.79
N THR A 558 16.30 14.58 24.82
CA THR A 558 15.51 14.01 23.72
C THR A 558 14.04 14.03 24.08
N ASN A 559 13.24 14.77 23.32
CA ASN A 559 11.80 14.88 23.50
C ASN A 559 11.08 14.15 22.37
N THR A 560 10.13 13.27 22.70
CA THR A 560 9.38 12.47 21.72
C THR A 560 7.89 12.72 21.85
N ALA A 561 7.24 12.94 20.71
CA ALA A 561 5.80 13.05 20.62
C ALA A 561 5.23 11.99 19.67
N SER A 562 4.01 11.55 19.95
CA SER A 562 3.24 10.65 19.12
C SER A 562 1.83 11.19 18.87
N VAL A 563 1.23 10.82 17.75
CA VAL A 563 -0.15 11.19 17.41
C VAL A 563 -0.99 9.94 17.17
N THR A 564 -2.27 10.02 17.51
CA THR A 564 -3.27 8.95 17.34
C THR A 564 -4.60 9.53 16.90
N SER A 565 -5.48 8.70 16.33
CA SER A 565 -6.88 9.01 16.00
C SER A 565 -7.75 7.76 16.14
N ASP A 566 -9.07 7.89 16.03
CA ASP A 566 -9.96 6.72 16.00
C ASP A 566 -10.00 6.03 14.62
N ALA A 567 -9.46 6.67 13.57
CA ALA A 567 -9.33 6.06 12.25
C ALA A 567 -8.08 5.16 12.19
N PRO A 568 -8.16 3.95 11.61
CA PRO A 568 -7.00 3.12 11.33
C PRO A 568 -5.98 3.85 10.45
N ASP A 569 -4.71 3.78 10.85
CA ASP A 569 -3.59 4.41 10.15
C ASP A 569 -2.74 3.36 9.42
N PRO A 570 -2.65 3.42 8.07
CA PRO A 570 -1.90 2.45 7.29
C PRO A 570 -0.37 2.63 7.40
N GLN A 571 0.13 3.76 7.90
CA GLN A 571 1.54 4.11 7.93
C GLN A 571 2.01 4.52 9.34
N SER A 572 1.74 3.71 10.36
CA SER A 572 2.02 4.05 11.77
C SER A 572 3.46 4.48 12.14
N ASP A 573 4.45 4.28 11.27
CA ASP A 573 5.85 4.64 11.52
C ASP A 573 6.10 6.16 11.51
N ASN A 574 5.26 6.96 10.84
CA ASN A 574 5.34 8.43 10.82
C ASN A 574 4.54 9.10 11.95
N ASN A 575 3.88 8.32 12.81
CA ASN A 575 3.07 8.81 13.94
C ASN A 575 3.86 9.16 15.18
N SER A 576 5.21 9.15 15.11
CA SER A 576 6.08 9.55 16.20
C SER A 576 7.27 10.36 15.69
N ALA A 577 7.63 11.44 16.38
CA ALA A 577 8.79 12.26 16.07
C ALA A 577 9.55 12.68 17.34
N SER A 578 10.88 12.68 17.25
CA SER A 578 11.78 13.08 18.33
C SER A 578 12.65 14.27 17.93
N ALA A 579 12.91 15.18 18.87
CA ALA A 579 13.88 16.26 18.74
C ALA A 579 14.92 16.14 19.87
N SER A 580 16.20 16.38 19.58
CA SER A 580 17.29 16.27 20.55
C SER A 580 18.03 17.60 20.67
N THR A 581 17.94 18.22 21.84
CA THR A 581 18.55 19.53 22.12
C THR A 581 19.78 19.37 23.01
N THR A 582 20.85 20.11 22.72
CA THR A 582 22.03 20.18 23.60
C THR A 582 21.91 21.32 24.61
N VAL A 583 22.01 21.00 25.90
CA VAL A 583 22.02 21.97 27.00
C VAL A 583 23.45 22.24 27.47
N THR A 584 23.90 23.48 27.30
CA THR A 584 25.25 23.93 27.65
C THR A 584 25.27 24.70 28.97
N THR A 585 26.36 24.53 29.73
CA THR A 585 26.64 25.39 30.90
C THR A 585 27.51 26.56 30.46
N SER A 586 27.23 27.75 30.97
CA SER A 586 27.97 28.97 30.61
C SER A 586 29.46 28.84 30.96
N SER A 587 30.36 28.90 29.97
CA SER A 587 31.82 28.86 30.21
C SER A 587 32.39 30.25 30.48
N CYS A 588 33.01 30.47 31.64
CA CYS A 588 33.76 31.69 31.97
C CYS A 588 35.21 31.63 31.44
N THR A 589 35.68 32.64 30.73
CA THR A 589 37.07 32.78 30.26
C THR A 589 37.77 33.98 30.88
N GLY A 590 38.96 33.77 31.47
CA GLY A 590 39.86 34.81 32.02
C GLY A 590 40.23 34.57 33.49
N VAL A 591 41.43 34.04 33.76
CA VAL A 591 41.94 33.80 35.13
C VAL A 591 43.30 34.48 35.32
N THR A 592 43.41 35.33 36.33
CA THR A 592 44.68 35.88 36.84
C THR A 592 44.84 35.38 38.27
N ALA A 593 45.95 34.71 38.60
CA ALA A 593 46.17 34.15 39.94
C ALA A 593 47.19 35.01 40.73
N THR A 594 46.84 35.41 41.95
CA THR A 594 47.74 36.06 42.92
C THR A 594 47.78 35.22 44.20
N SER A 595 48.99 34.95 44.71
CA SER A 595 49.17 34.24 45.98
C SER A 595 49.30 35.22 47.16
N SER A 596 48.72 34.88 48.32
CA SER A 596 49.07 35.49 49.62
C SER A 596 50.37 34.85 50.18
N PRO A 597 51.14 35.56 51.04
CA PRO A 597 52.44 35.05 51.50
C PRO A 597 52.28 33.84 52.43
N THR A 598 52.93 32.72 52.09
CA THR A 598 53.10 31.57 52.98
C THR A 598 54.34 31.72 53.86
N SER A 599 54.21 31.41 55.16
CA SER A 599 55.33 31.27 56.09
C SER A 599 55.75 29.80 56.22
N VAL A 600 57.02 29.48 55.96
CA VAL A 600 57.61 28.17 56.27
C VAL A 600 58.37 28.28 57.58
N LYS A 601 58.01 27.46 58.59
CA LYS A 601 58.76 27.33 59.85
C LYS A 601 59.72 26.14 59.76
N TYR A 602 61.00 26.40 59.98
CA TYR A 602 62.03 25.37 60.08
C TYR A 602 62.63 25.39 61.49
N THR A 603 62.69 24.23 62.14
CA THR A 603 63.30 24.09 63.47
C THR A 603 64.51 23.14 63.37
N PRO A 604 65.76 23.63 63.42
CA PRO A 604 66.94 22.77 63.35
C PRO A 604 67.10 21.99 64.66
N THR A 605 67.43 20.70 64.59
CA THR A 605 67.67 19.86 65.79
C THR A 605 69.15 19.52 66.02
N ALA A 606 70.10 20.15 65.33
CA ALA A 606 71.53 19.85 65.49
C ALA A 606 72.31 20.97 66.19
N THR A 607 73.20 20.58 67.11
CA THR A 607 74.01 21.46 67.98
C THR A 607 75.40 21.82 67.42
N LYS A 608 75.67 21.59 66.13
CA LYS A 608 76.93 22.03 65.48
C LYS A 608 76.68 22.72 64.13
N PRO A 609 77.49 23.74 63.77
CA PRO A 609 77.24 24.57 62.60
C PRO A 609 77.50 23.80 61.30
N SER A 610 76.50 23.70 60.43
CA SER A 610 76.67 23.29 59.03
C SER A 610 76.72 24.55 58.14
N ARG A 611 77.81 24.75 57.37
CA ARG A 611 77.93 25.84 56.37
C ARG A 611 77.08 25.60 55.10
N LYS A 612 75.82 25.17 55.24
CA LYS A 612 75.00 24.77 54.07
C LYS A 612 73.70 25.56 53.98
N THR A 613 73.45 26.09 52.78
CA THR A 613 72.33 26.96 52.40
C THR A 613 71.07 26.14 52.13
N ILE A 614 69.91 26.60 52.62
CA ILE A 614 68.59 26.02 52.30
C ILE A 614 68.00 26.74 51.08
N TRP A 615 67.47 25.98 50.12
CA TRP A 615 66.82 26.51 48.91
C TRP A 615 65.32 26.19 48.90
N VAL A 616 64.50 27.19 48.61
CA VAL A 616 63.06 27.02 48.33
C VAL A 616 62.81 27.27 46.85
N THR A 617 62.23 26.29 46.16
CA THR A 617 62.03 26.33 44.70
C THR A 617 60.59 25.99 44.34
N ILE A 618 59.99 26.75 43.42
CA ILE A 618 58.71 26.39 42.78
C ILE A 618 59.01 25.65 41.48
N ARG A 619 58.32 24.53 41.23
CA ARG A 619 58.41 23.79 39.96
C ARG A 619 57.05 23.71 39.29
N ASN A 620 57.06 23.93 37.98
CA ASN A 620 56.00 23.50 37.07
C ASN A 620 56.39 22.13 36.48
N THR A 621 55.41 21.35 36.04
CA THR A 621 55.57 19.99 35.48
C THR A 621 56.46 19.92 34.23
N THR A 622 56.87 21.07 33.66
CA THR A 622 57.81 21.18 32.53
C THR A 622 59.29 21.34 32.93
N ARG A 623 59.67 21.02 34.18
CA ARG A 623 61.07 21.00 34.71
C ARG A 623 61.80 22.35 34.82
N THR A 624 61.21 23.49 34.51
CA THR A 624 61.78 24.80 34.86
C THR A 624 61.62 25.05 36.36
N SER A 625 62.75 25.29 37.05
CA SER A 625 62.81 25.56 38.49
C SER A 625 63.17 27.03 38.70
N GLN A 626 62.38 27.78 39.47
CA GLN A 626 62.73 29.15 39.86
C GLN A 626 62.97 29.20 41.38
N THR A 627 64.15 29.66 41.77
CA THR A 627 64.54 29.84 43.17
C THR A 627 64.01 31.18 43.67
N ILE A 628 63.25 31.16 44.76
CA ILE A 628 62.62 32.38 45.31
C ILE A 628 63.33 32.90 46.58
N HIS A 629 64.11 32.07 47.28
CA HIS A 629 64.87 32.50 48.45
C HIS A 629 66.02 31.54 48.82
N SER A 630 67.07 32.06 49.45
CA SER A 630 68.16 31.27 50.06
C SER A 630 68.63 31.87 51.39
N ILE A 631 68.83 31.04 52.41
CA ILE A 631 69.29 31.47 53.75
C ILE A 631 70.38 30.51 54.26
N ALA A 632 71.40 31.09 54.93
CA ALA A 632 72.37 30.37 55.75
C ALA A 632 72.00 30.51 57.24
N PRO A 633 71.61 29.43 57.95
CA PRO A 633 71.12 29.53 59.33
C PRO A 633 72.25 29.77 60.36
N GLN A 634 71.99 30.60 61.37
CA GLN A 634 72.82 30.76 62.59
C GLN A 634 72.28 29.88 63.74
N PRO A 635 73.08 29.47 64.73
CA PRO A 635 72.67 28.48 65.74
C PRO A 635 71.65 29.03 66.75
N GLY A 636 70.59 28.27 67.02
CA GLY A 636 69.83 28.34 68.27
C GLY A 636 68.47 29.07 68.27
N GLU A 637 68.07 29.73 67.20
CA GLU A 637 66.78 30.46 67.14
C GLU A 637 65.88 29.93 66.01
N PRO A 638 64.57 29.71 66.24
CA PRO A 638 63.63 29.40 65.18
C PRO A 638 63.47 30.62 64.27
N PHE A 639 63.57 30.43 62.95
CA PHE A 639 63.34 31.50 61.97
C PHE A 639 62.13 31.19 61.08
N THR A 640 61.48 32.25 60.59
CA THR A 640 60.34 32.17 59.68
C THR A 640 60.73 32.81 58.35
N ILE A 641 60.58 32.08 57.23
CA ILE A 641 60.79 32.65 55.90
C ILE A 641 59.45 33.24 55.43
N VAL A 642 59.42 34.56 55.19
CA VAL A 642 58.29 35.25 54.53
C VAL A 642 58.77 35.71 53.16
N GLY A 643 58.31 35.06 52.09
CA GLY A 643 58.60 35.48 50.71
C GLY A 643 57.60 36.52 50.22
N THR A 644 58.07 37.55 49.51
CA THR A 644 57.20 38.43 48.72
C THR A 644 56.74 37.72 47.43
N SER A 645 55.49 37.94 47.02
CA SER A 645 54.86 37.22 45.89
C SER A 645 55.62 37.40 44.58
N PRO A 646 56.05 36.33 43.89
CA PRO A 646 56.54 36.45 42.52
C PRO A 646 55.35 36.60 41.55
N THR A 647 55.43 37.56 40.62
CA THR A 647 54.55 37.59 39.44
C THR A 647 55.06 36.59 38.40
N LEU A 648 54.27 35.56 38.09
CA LEU A 648 54.59 34.60 37.03
C LEU A 648 54.21 35.19 35.66
N PRO A 649 55.07 35.17 34.62
CA PRO A 649 54.78 35.87 33.37
C PRO A 649 53.79 35.16 32.42
N ARG A 650 53.21 33.99 32.74
CA ARG A 650 52.39 33.23 31.76
C ARG A 650 51.23 32.42 32.37
N THR A 651 50.15 32.38 31.60
CA THR A 651 48.87 31.70 31.81
C THR A 651 49.02 30.19 32.02
N ILE A 652 48.31 29.63 33.02
CA ILE A 652 48.27 28.18 33.29
C ILE A 652 46.91 27.65 32.82
N SER A 653 46.89 26.61 31.99
CA SER A 653 45.68 25.93 31.53
C SER A 653 45.09 25.03 32.62
N ALA A 654 43.77 24.88 32.65
CA ALA A 654 43.06 24.02 33.60
C ALA A 654 43.61 22.58 33.59
N GLY A 655 43.82 22.00 34.79
CA GLY A 655 44.29 20.62 34.97
C GLY A 655 45.80 20.42 35.18
N ARG A 656 46.59 21.48 35.43
CA ARG A 656 48.02 21.36 35.81
C ARG A 656 48.28 21.76 37.25
N SER A 657 49.12 20.98 37.95
CA SER A 657 49.46 21.19 39.37
C SER A 657 50.76 21.99 39.55
N LEU A 658 50.78 22.89 40.53
CA LEU A 658 51.98 23.59 41.02
C LEU A 658 52.45 22.90 42.31
N SER A 659 53.74 22.58 42.41
CA SER A 659 54.29 21.91 43.61
C SER A 659 55.42 22.75 44.22
N LEU A 660 55.34 22.97 45.54
CA LEU A 660 56.40 23.58 46.33
C LEU A 660 57.32 22.47 46.86
N ALA A 661 58.63 22.54 46.58
CA ALA A 661 59.59 21.58 47.11
C ALA A 661 60.69 22.30 47.90
N VAL A 662 60.91 21.89 49.15
CA VAL A 662 62.06 22.31 49.95
C VAL A 662 63.14 21.25 49.80
N ARG A 663 64.35 21.65 49.37
CA ARG A 663 65.49 20.72 49.24
C ARG A 663 66.57 21.07 50.25
N THR A 664 67.06 20.05 50.95
CA THR A 664 68.28 20.11 51.76
C THR A 664 69.34 19.20 51.13
N GLU A 665 70.60 19.62 51.07
CA GLU A 665 71.67 18.74 50.61
C GLU A 665 71.88 17.56 51.56
N ARG A 666 72.20 16.39 50.99
CA ARG A 666 72.41 15.10 51.68
C ARG A 666 73.25 15.22 52.97
N ALA A 667 72.69 14.77 54.09
CA ALA A 667 73.41 14.19 55.22
C ALA A 667 72.44 13.37 56.09
N ALA A 668 72.91 12.22 56.59
CA ALA A 668 72.16 11.35 57.48
C ALA A 668 71.94 12.01 58.86
N GLY A 669 70.71 11.91 59.37
CA GLY A 669 70.34 12.26 60.75
C GLY A 669 70.00 13.74 60.98
N LEU A 670 68.78 14.18 60.61
CA LEU A 670 68.18 15.46 61.02
C LEU A 670 66.64 15.32 61.10
N GLY A 671 66.01 16.06 62.04
CA GLY A 671 64.60 15.96 62.43
C GLY A 671 63.55 16.48 61.44
N THR A 672 62.28 16.41 61.84
CA THR A 672 61.07 16.66 61.03
C THR A 672 60.85 18.13 60.68
N ALA A 673 60.80 18.45 59.38
CA ALA A 673 60.23 19.71 58.89
C ALA A 673 58.70 19.55 58.74
N THR A 674 57.91 20.45 59.34
CA THR A 674 56.45 20.45 59.17
C THR A 674 56.07 21.68 58.33
N ALA A 675 55.65 21.47 57.09
CA ALA A 675 55.11 22.53 56.26
C ALA A 675 53.60 22.64 56.49
N THR A 676 53.12 23.79 56.96
CA THR A 676 51.68 24.10 56.98
C THR A 676 51.22 24.35 55.55
N ARG A 677 50.07 23.78 55.15
CA ARG A 677 49.54 23.81 53.78
C ARG A 677 49.48 25.24 53.20
N PRO A 678 50.02 25.53 52.01
CA PRO A 678 49.71 26.77 51.31
C PRO A 678 48.24 26.75 50.87
N TYR A 679 47.50 27.83 51.16
CA TYR A 679 46.24 28.11 50.49
C TYR A 679 46.53 29.05 49.32
N PHE A 680 46.16 28.64 48.11
CA PHE A 680 46.10 29.51 46.95
C PHE A 680 44.67 30.00 46.81
N THR A 681 44.44 31.30 46.91
CA THR A 681 43.15 31.90 46.58
C THR A 681 43.18 32.32 45.13
N ILE A 682 42.39 31.66 44.27
CA ILE A 682 42.19 32.10 42.89
C ILE A 682 40.91 32.92 42.89
N GLU A 683 41.03 34.25 42.86
CA GLU A 683 39.88 35.12 42.66
C GLU A 683 39.54 35.16 41.18
N THR A 684 38.31 34.75 40.85
CA THR A 684 37.73 34.95 39.51
C THR A 684 36.62 35.99 39.61
N SER A 685 36.32 36.69 38.51
CA SER A 685 35.23 37.66 38.44
C SER A 685 33.83 37.08 38.69
N CYS A 686 33.71 35.76 38.90
CA CYS A 686 32.46 35.06 39.14
C CYS A 686 32.36 34.44 40.56
N GLY A 687 33.25 34.81 41.49
CA GLY A 687 33.24 34.33 42.87
C GLY A 687 34.31 33.28 43.18
N VAL A 688 34.51 33.05 44.48
CA VAL A 688 35.64 32.29 45.06
C VAL A 688 35.49 30.79 44.78
N LEU A 689 36.39 30.21 43.99
CA LEU A 689 36.53 28.76 43.87
C LEU A 689 37.65 28.27 44.81
N THR A 690 37.28 27.64 45.93
CA THR A 690 38.21 26.85 46.73
C THR A 690 38.33 25.46 46.12
N SER A 691 39.39 25.16 45.37
CA SER A 691 39.72 23.78 44.98
C SER A 691 40.86 23.25 45.84
N ALA A 692 40.52 22.43 46.84
CA ALA A 692 41.48 21.55 47.49
C ALA A 692 41.51 20.23 46.71
N SER A 693 42.59 19.91 45.99
CA SER A 693 42.82 18.54 45.53
C SER A 693 43.27 17.71 46.72
N GLU A 694 42.46 16.77 47.19
CA GLU A 694 42.81 15.83 48.26
C GLU A 694 43.82 14.79 47.75
N SER A 695 45.13 15.07 47.83
CA SER A 695 46.13 14.01 47.92
C SER A 695 46.15 13.47 49.36
N ARG A 696 45.91 12.17 49.53
CA ARG A 696 45.94 11.52 50.84
C ARG A 696 47.31 10.88 51.04
N LEU A 697 48.19 11.57 51.76
CA LEU A 697 49.40 10.94 52.30
C LEU A 697 48.96 9.87 53.31
N LEU A 698 49.34 8.62 53.07
CA LEU A 698 49.23 7.57 54.08
C LEU A 698 50.44 7.71 55.03
N GLN A 699 50.25 7.39 56.31
CA GLN A 699 51.31 7.49 57.31
C GLN A 699 52.57 6.69 56.86
N PRO A 700 53.79 7.15 57.19
CA PRO A 700 55.02 6.42 56.86
C PRO A 700 54.96 4.99 57.40
N LEU A 701 55.32 4.02 56.56
CA LEU A 701 55.27 2.60 56.88
C LEU A 701 56.67 2.07 57.20
N GLN A 702 56.86 1.49 58.38
CA GLN A 702 58.08 0.79 58.73
C GLN A 702 57.97 -0.69 58.33
N LEU A 703 58.72 -1.12 57.31
CA LEU A 703 58.75 -2.51 56.85
C LEU A 703 60.16 -3.06 57.01
N GLY A 704 60.37 -3.99 57.95
CA GLY A 704 61.68 -4.64 58.10
C GLY A 704 62.83 -3.70 58.45
N GLY A 705 62.57 -2.61 59.17
CA GLY A 705 63.55 -1.56 59.48
C GLY A 705 63.75 -0.51 58.38
N THR A 706 63.09 -0.65 57.24
CA THR A 706 63.08 0.35 56.15
C THR A 706 61.83 1.22 56.26
N LEU A 707 62.00 2.54 56.20
CA LEU A 707 60.89 3.50 56.27
C LEU A 707 60.41 3.84 54.85
N LEU A 708 59.12 3.65 54.59
CA LEU A 708 58.49 3.90 53.29
C LEU A 708 57.47 5.03 53.39
N GLN A 709 57.44 5.90 52.37
CA GLN A 709 56.40 6.90 52.19
C GLN A 709 55.51 6.53 51.01
N ILE A 710 54.20 6.54 51.21
CA ILE A 710 53.21 6.13 50.20
C ILE A 710 52.22 7.26 49.96
N GLU A 711 52.12 7.66 48.70
CA GLU A 711 51.15 8.66 48.24
C GLU A 711 50.24 8.05 47.18
N GLN A 712 48.93 8.17 47.38
CA GLN A 712 47.94 7.70 46.43
C GLN A 712 47.23 8.90 45.79
N THR A 713 47.15 8.86 44.45
CA THR A 713 46.31 9.75 43.64
C THR A 713 45.20 8.94 42.95
N SER A 714 44.32 9.61 42.21
CA SER A 714 43.29 8.94 41.39
C SER A 714 43.86 8.12 40.24
N GLU A 715 45.15 8.29 39.87
CA GLU A 715 45.73 7.66 38.69
C GLU A 715 46.97 6.80 38.98
N GLN A 716 47.66 7.05 40.10
CA GLN A 716 48.92 6.40 40.43
C GLN A 716 49.07 6.15 41.94
N LEU A 717 49.80 5.08 42.28
CA LEU A 717 50.33 4.81 43.61
C LEU A 717 51.84 5.04 43.59
N HIS A 718 52.33 5.92 44.45
CA HIS A 718 53.74 6.26 44.54
C HIS A 718 54.32 5.77 45.87
N VAL A 719 55.41 5.00 45.81
CA VAL A 719 56.12 4.46 46.97
C VAL A 719 57.59 4.90 46.93
N GLU A 720 58.06 5.55 48.00
CA GLU A 720 59.44 6.02 48.16
C GLU A 720 60.10 5.39 49.40
N VAL A 721 61.37 4.99 49.26
CA VAL A 721 62.22 4.52 50.37
C VAL A 721 62.97 5.68 50.99
N LEU A 722 62.69 5.96 52.26
CA LEU A 722 63.37 6.98 53.04
C LEU A 722 64.54 6.35 53.81
N GLY A 723 65.62 5.97 53.11
CA GLY A 723 66.78 5.29 53.73
C GLY A 723 67.78 4.64 52.76
N ALA A 724 68.62 3.73 53.28
CA ALA A 724 69.61 2.99 52.47
C ALA A 724 68.91 1.99 51.51
N ALA A 725 69.32 2.01 50.24
CA ALA A 725 68.58 1.37 49.15
C ALA A 725 68.50 -0.17 49.26
N THR A 726 67.28 -0.68 49.36
CA THR A 726 66.90 -2.08 49.13
C THR A 726 65.91 -2.15 47.97
N ALA A 727 65.83 -3.28 47.28
CA ALA A 727 64.93 -3.44 46.15
C ALA A 727 63.47 -3.52 46.65
N LEU A 728 62.56 -2.79 45.99
CA LEU A 728 61.13 -2.81 46.29
C LEU A 728 60.40 -3.61 45.23
N ARG A 729 59.43 -4.41 45.65
CA ARG A 729 58.45 -5.04 44.75
C ARG A 729 57.04 -4.77 45.25
N VAL A 730 56.16 -4.42 44.33
CA VAL A 730 54.74 -4.22 44.61
C VAL A 730 53.91 -5.08 43.66
N GLN A 731 53.04 -5.88 44.27
CA GLN A 731 52.09 -6.73 43.56
C GLN A 731 50.67 -6.30 43.92
N LEU A 732 49.85 -5.99 42.91
CA LEU A 732 48.44 -5.67 43.05
C LEU A 732 47.60 -6.90 42.72
N TYR A 733 46.63 -7.22 43.56
CA TYR A 733 45.72 -8.34 43.42
C TYR A 733 44.27 -7.86 43.36
N ASP A 734 43.45 -8.53 42.55
CA ASP A 734 42.01 -8.48 42.73
C ASP A 734 41.57 -9.34 43.93
N LEU A 735 40.31 -9.21 44.34
CA LEU A 735 39.75 -9.97 45.47
C LEU A 735 39.62 -11.48 45.19
N SER A 736 39.83 -11.92 43.94
CA SER A 736 39.89 -13.35 43.58
C SER A 736 41.30 -13.94 43.69
N GLY A 737 42.29 -13.12 44.06
CA GLY A 737 43.68 -13.53 44.23
C GLY A 737 44.51 -13.50 42.93
N ARG A 738 44.00 -12.91 41.85
CA ARG A 738 44.77 -12.78 40.60
C ARG A 738 45.65 -11.54 40.64
N VAL A 739 46.91 -11.69 40.22
CA VAL A 739 47.88 -10.59 40.11
C VAL A 739 47.54 -9.71 38.91
N LEU A 740 47.15 -8.46 39.17
CA LEU A 740 46.87 -7.45 38.16
C LEU A 740 48.12 -6.66 37.76
N ILE A 741 48.98 -6.36 38.73
CA ILE A 741 50.22 -5.59 38.53
C ILE A 741 51.32 -6.25 39.36
N ASP A 742 52.52 -6.35 38.79
CA ASP A 742 53.71 -6.83 39.50
C ASP A 742 54.91 -6.04 38.99
N GLN A 743 55.44 -5.15 39.83
CA GLN A 743 56.59 -4.33 39.49
C GLN A 743 57.63 -4.35 40.60
N ALA A 744 58.88 -4.54 40.19
CA ALA A 744 60.04 -4.43 41.07
C ALA A 744 60.97 -3.31 40.58
N SER A 745 61.52 -2.54 41.51
CA SER A 745 62.51 -1.50 41.25
C SER A 745 63.64 -1.57 42.27
N ARG A 746 64.87 -1.37 41.78
CA ARG A 746 66.06 -1.17 42.63
C ARG A 746 66.32 0.31 42.92
N ALA A 747 65.51 1.22 42.39
CA ALA A 747 65.54 2.63 42.72
C ALA A 747 64.88 2.87 44.09
N SER A 748 65.25 3.95 44.76
CA SER A 748 64.62 4.39 46.01
C SER A 748 63.17 4.87 45.85
N GLU A 749 62.60 4.70 44.66
CA GLU A 749 61.29 5.22 44.24
C GLU A 749 60.65 4.24 43.25
N LEU A 750 59.35 3.98 43.42
CA LEU A 750 58.54 3.16 42.54
C LEU A 750 57.16 3.82 42.34
N VAL A 751 56.85 4.17 41.08
CA VAL A 751 55.57 4.77 40.69
C VAL A 751 54.77 3.75 39.90
N ILE A 752 53.57 3.43 40.39
CA ILE A 752 52.72 2.38 39.84
C ILE A 752 51.46 3.02 39.27
N PRO A 753 51.27 2.99 37.94
CA PRO A 753 50.03 3.44 37.34
C PRO A 753 48.89 2.47 37.68
N LEU A 754 47.72 2.99 38.09
CA LEU A 754 46.53 2.19 38.43
C LEU A 754 45.77 1.78 37.16
N VAL A 755 46.49 1.09 36.27
CA VAL A 755 46.04 0.71 34.92
C VAL A 755 46.37 -0.76 34.71
N HIS A 756 45.43 -1.54 34.16
CA HIS A 756 45.62 -2.95 33.84
C HIS A 756 46.73 -3.14 32.81
N ARG A 757 47.36 -4.33 32.74
CA ARG A 757 48.42 -4.64 31.74
C ARG A 757 47.99 -4.43 30.27
N SER A 758 46.68 -4.36 30.00
CA SER A 758 46.09 -4.05 28.69
C SER A 758 45.93 -2.55 28.41
N GLY A 759 46.40 -1.66 29.29
CA GLY A 759 46.34 -0.20 29.12
C GLY A 759 45.01 0.47 29.53
N LYS A 760 44.02 -0.30 30.03
CA LYS A 760 42.75 0.23 30.55
C LYS A 760 42.82 0.53 32.04
N ARG A 761 42.24 1.66 32.49
CA ARG A 761 42.19 2.05 33.92
C ARG A 761 41.51 0.97 34.77
N LEU A 762 41.99 0.77 36.00
CA LEU A 762 41.33 -0.11 36.96
C LEU A 762 39.92 0.42 37.27
N ALA A 763 38.92 -0.46 37.32
CA ALA A 763 37.56 -0.07 37.65
C ALA A 763 37.47 0.36 39.12
N PRO A 764 36.55 1.28 39.47
CA PRO A 764 36.28 1.64 40.86
C PRO A 764 35.98 0.40 41.70
N GLY A 765 36.66 0.25 42.84
CA GLY A 765 36.57 -0.96 43.65
C GLY A 765 37.66 -1.09 44.71
N VAL A 766 37.57 -2.19 45.46
CA VAL A 766 38.53 -2.54 46.51
C VAL A 766 39.53 -3.57 45.95
N TYR A 767 40.81 -3.28 46.09
CA TYR A 767 41.93 -4.14 45.70
C TYR A 767 42.84 -4.40 46.89
N LEU A 768 43.68 -5.43 46.78
CA LEU A 768 44.75 -5.70 47.74
C LEU A 768 46.09 -5.49 47.07
N TYR A 769 47.07 -4.99 47.80
CA TYR A 769 48.43 -4.91 47.30
C TYR A 769 49.43 -5.36 48.35
N VAL A 770 50.46 -6.05 47.87
CA VAL A 770 51.54 -6.59 48.68
C VAL A 770 52.78 -5.75 48.38
N LEU A 771 53.31 -5.11 49.43
CA LEU A 771 54.62 -4.45 49.40
C LEU A 771 55.65 -5.43 49.94
N ALA A 772 56.72 -5.64 49.19
CA ALA A 772 57.84 -6.47 49.58
C ALA A 772 59.16 -5.71 49.47
N VAL A 773 60.02 -5.90 50.47
CA VAL A 773 61.44 -5.50 50.42
C VAL A 773 62.26 -6.74 50.11
N GLU A 774 63.04 -6.68 49.04
CA GLU A 774 63.83 -7.79 48.51
C GLU A 774 65.33 -7.62 48.79
N GLY A 775 66.00 -8.75 49.03
CA GLY A 775 67.46 -8.86 49.13
C GLY A 775 68.16 -8.69 47.78
N LYS A 776 69.49 -8.61 47.80
CA LYS A 776 70.30 -8.40 46.58
C LYS A 776 70.15 -9.52 45.54
N ASP A 777 69.80 -10.71 46.00
CA ASP A 777 69.51 -11.95 45.26
C ASP A 777 68.03 -12.08 44.84
N GLY A 778 67.16 -11.12 45.21
CA GLY A 778 65.74 -11.12 44.85
C GLY A 778 64.84 -11.96 45.77
N THR A 779 65.36 -12.50 46.88
CA THR A 779 64.52 -13.13 47.90
C THR A 779 63.76 -12.07 48.68
N VAL A 780 62.46 -12.28 48.93
CA VAL A 780 61.64 -11.39 49.76
C VAL A 780 62.11 -11.49 51.20
N ILE A 781 62.64 -10.41 51.74
CA ILE A 781 63.10 -10.34 53.14
C ILE A 781 61.89 -10.14 54.05
N HIS A 782 61.02 -9.18 53.71
CA HIS A 782 59.78 -8.89 54.43
C HIS A 782 58.69 -8.41 53.48
N SER A 783 57.43 -8.71 53.79
CA SER A 783 56.27 -8.24 53.03
C SER A 783 55.08 -7.89 53.93
N GLU A 784 54.25 -6.95 53.48
CA GLU A 784 52.97 -6.61 54.12
C GLU A 784 51.87 -6.41 53.07
N VAL A 785 50.67 -6.87 53.41
CA VAL A 785 49.47 -6.74 52.57
C VAL A 785 48.62 -5.56 53.05
N ARG A 786 48.21 -4.69 52.14
CA ARG A 786 47.31 -3.56 52.43
C ARG A 786 46.16 -3.46 51.44
N LYS A 787 45.10 -2.78 51.90
CA LYS A 787 43.89 -2.51 51.13
C LYS A 787 44.06 -1.22 50.33
N LEU A 788 43.72 -1.27 49.04
CA LEU A 788 43.66 -0.12 48.13
C LEU A 788 42.20 0.11 47.72
N ILE A 789 41.74 1.36 47.77
CA ILE A 789 40.41 1.73 47.29
C ILE A 789 40.60 2.65 46.08
N VAL A 790 40.10 2.21 44.92
CA VAL A 790 40.06 3.00 43.68
C VAL A 790 38.64 3.54 43.56
N ARG A 791 38.49 4.86 43.42
CA ARG A 791 37.18 5.54 43.31
C ARG A 791 36.92 5.98 41.90
#